data_AF-A0A208XYX4-F1
#
_entry.id   AF-A0A208XYX4-F1
#
_cell.length_a   1.000
_cell.length_b   1.000
_cell.length_c   1.000
_cell.angle_alpha   90.00
_cell.angle_beta   90.00
_cell.angle_gamma   90.00
#
_symmetry.space_group_name_H-M   'P 1'
#
loop_
_entity.id
_entity.type
_entity.pdbx_description
1 polymer ?
#
loop_
_entity_poly.entity_id
_entity_poly.type
_entity_poly.pdbx_seq_one_letter_code
_entity_poly.pdbx_strand_id
1 'polypeptide(L)'
;MRTDARSQEYRVVWQADELRALLGGEWLNAPGEGWLARDIAITANKSDLQGERCLFVAIDEDTWHKGSGNTGIYSGWPDTHETLKTIYKRCCGAIVQRPVEGLPDTFPQLVVKNSYDVLRIMADEARRRMTGKIVAITGTVGKSTTKDMLAMVLGYEGSVIATRRNHNTRTGTSITLARCVVDPDFAVFEVALSALWMRNGGVGPRIKPHIGIVTEIGITQVGANVRDERDTARFKARVCNGLVPGGHAILNRDMNEFDFVASEVRNYGAQVLTYGFHPEADIRVIDHLADHQGSTVRLLIEGEDIAYRLEVPGKGMVSNSVAVLAAVKLLGLDVAAAARRLAEYRSIGKLESKPLPLRAGGQANMIDDNYNAAVPSMKAAFEVAAMHPVARGARRVAVLGRMVNLGERAAELHASLVEPIIAAGFDKVFMHGEEMAAVHERLPEPMNGGLFQDARHLADTVMDYLRDGDLVLVKGSVRASEFRSMPKLLQEAADRPASKPRLQALPAGTSAGMLVDLETGEVLRATNEACVFSPRHLSQLLLVALCAERMAQGDVAAADAAAVRPVSPKAAKGGPLVGVPAGSAMAVGDLIRAIAVWNARDAAVSLAAHLHGSAVAALDKLQAFASALGMEHTVLKNVSGRIQTGQSTTLADIARLVRHFWKHYPNRLHWFSASEAVFANQSFRNSSNLLADGRANFSFNSGGSPRWGFAISRIGGRDVLACAAGASGAFNLDYRLDGLLRAAQATFFPATDGSPSGGPVMLQAGSEGRTAQVNVLGDTYFGEWYSARRQRRGVEDGLTRYGYGHSFAGLGEMLAEGDFNIANFEAALSRRRAAELAGRKPFLLTGDPELSIAALRRAGIHAVALGNNHAVDAGLAGLAEMLASFDEAGIARFGAGRDADEAEAPLVLQAGGRTCKFFSAYWFRQYMEHDCRYYAMPARGGVACLAGGLLDAIRAEKRQADPATIVVLAHWGSDFTWTSDAQRKLARELVGAGADVIIGSGPHMLGEFERIDGKWVVYSIGNGVFNSDGEYRARGMPPYGFLARLGIDARGIEIGLYPILADNLRTFWQPRPVDPTEFQHVLTVLRERGVAISDAPFGKDAAQWGTDDAGRPRIVLPA
;
A
#
# COMPACT_ATOMS: atom_id res chain seq x y z
N MET A 1 -28.43 -45.01 -4.77
CA MET A 1 -29.00 -46.33 -4.45
C MET A 1 -28.18 -47.38 -5.19
N ARG A 2 -27.24 -48.02 -4.49
CA ARG A 2 -26.62 -49.32 -4.83
C ARG A 2 -26.16 -49.89 -3.49
N THR A 3 -27.00 -50.74 -2.93
CA THR A 3 -26.81 -51.51 -1.70
C THR A 3 -26.00 -52.76 -2.00
N ASP A 4 -25.08 -53.06 -1.09
CA ASP A 4 -24.55 -54.36 -0.67
C ASP A 4 -24.27 -55.47 -1.69
N ALA A 5 -22.97 -55.78 -1.83
CA ALA A 5 -22.46 -57.15 -1.83
C ALA A 5 -20.92 -57.13 -1.70
N ARG A 6 -20.40 -56.98 -0.47
CA ARG A 6 -19.08 -57.46 -0.01
C ARG A 6 -18.96 -57.17 1.49
N SER A 7 -19.70 -57.91 2.30
CA SER A 7 -19.42 -58.03 3.73
C SER A 7 -18.12 -58.82 3.91
N GLN A 8 -16.97 -58.16 3.76
CA GLN A 8 -15.72 -58.70 4.28
C GLN A 8 -15.79 -58.65 5.81
N GLU A 9 -15.73 -59.81 6.46
CA GLU A 9 -15.36 -59.87 7.87
C GLU A 9 -13.94 -59.28 7.99
N TYR A 10 -13.84 -58.04 8.45
CA TYR A 10 -12.55 -57.43 8.76
C TYR A 10 -11.83 -58.31 9.79
N ARG A 11 -10.67 -58.86 9.40
CA ARG A 11 -9.88 -59.79 10.23
C ARG A 11 -9.25 -59.11 11.46
N VAL A 12 -9.18 -57.78 11.47
CA VAL A 12 -8.55 -56.95 12.52
C VAL A 12 -9.43 -55.73 12.80
N VAL A 13 -9.78 -55.48 14.06
CA VAL A 13 -10.62 -54.36 14.52
C VAL A 13 -10.17 -53.92 15.92
N TRP A 14 -10.61 -52.75 16.40
CA TRP A 14 -10.38 -52.37 17.79
C TRP A 14 -11.30 -53.13 18.74
N GLN A 15 -10.72 -53.85 19.69
CA GLN A 15 -11.46 -54.57 20.75
C GLN A 15 -11.32 -53.85 22.11
N ALA A 16 -12.28 -54.05 23.00
CA ALA A 16 -12.36 -53.31 24.26
C ALA A 16 -11.16 -53.54 25.21
N ASP A 17 -10.78 -54.80 25.42
CA ASP A 17 -9.66 -55.17 26.30
C ASP A 17 -8.31 -54.73 25.71
N GLU A 18 -8.21 -54.82 24.38
CA GLU A 18 -7.04 -54.39 23.65
C GLU A 18 -6.84 -52.87 23.76
N LEU A 19 -7.91 -52.08 23.57
CA LEU A 19 -7.85 -50.62 23.74
C LEU A 19 -7.49 -50.24 25.17
N ARG A 20 -8.02 -50.95 26.16
CA ARG A 20 -7.67 -50.73 27.57
C ARG A 20 -6.17 -50.97 27.81
N ALA A 21 -5.65 -52.10 27.34
CA ALA A 21 -4.24 -52.46 27.50
C ALA A 21 -3.31 -51.50 26.73
N LEU A 22 -3.68 -51.14 25.49
CA LEU A 22 -2.89 -50.28 24.61
C LEU A 22 -2.83 -48.83 25.11
N LEU A 23 -3.94 -48.30 25.63
CA LEU A 23 -4.07 -46.89 26.02
C LEU A 23 -3.86 -46.65 27.53
N GLY A 24 -3.82 -47.71 28.35
CA GLY A 24 -3.63 -47.63 29.80
C GLY A 24 -4.76 -46.90 30.53
N GLY A 25 -5.98 -46.97 29.99
CA GLY A 25 -7.18 -46.34 30.54
C GLY A 25 -8.10 -47.29 31.30
N GLU A 26 -9.21 -46.77 31.82
CA GLU A 26 -10.24 -47.54 32.52
C GLU A 26 -11.62 -47.30 31.88
N TRP A 27 -12.37 -48.38 31.64
CA TRP A 27 -13.74 -48.28 31.15
C TRP A 27 -14.67 -47.90 32.31
N LEU A 28 -15.32 -46.74 32.21
CA LEU A 28 -16.33 -46.31 33.19
C LEU A 28 -17.59 -47.17 33.08
N ASN A 29 -18.04 -47.40 31.83
CA ASN A 29 -19.06 -48.38 31.48
C ASN A 29 -18.41 -49.37 30.53
N ALA A 30 -18.19 -50.61 30.98
CA ALA A 30 -17.54 -51.62 30.15
C ALA A 30 -18.47 -52.00 28.97
N PRO A 31 -17.95 -52.05 27.73
CA PRO A 31 -18.74 -52.52 26.61
C PRO A 31 -19.08 -54.02 26.76
N GLY A 32 -20.24 -54.42 26.23
CA GLY A 32 -20.69 -55.82 26.27
C GLY A 32 -19.84 -56.77 25.40
N GLU A 33 -20.05 -58.06 25.57
CA GLU A 33 -19.35 -59.12 24.82
C GLU A 33 -19.53 -58.95 23.30
N GLY A 34 -18.45 -59.09 22.53
CA GLY A 34 -18.46 -58.87 21.07
C GLY A 34 -18.47 -57.40 20.61
N TRP A 35 -18.24 -56.45 21.52
CA TRP A 35 -18.03 -55.05 21.15
C TRP A 35 -16.75 -54.87 20.31
N LEU A 36 -16.86 -54.03 19.28
CA LEU A 36 -15.75 -53.70 18.39
C LEU A 36 -15.94 -52.30 17.80
N ALA A 37 -14.84 -51.66 17.44
CA ALA A 37 -14.83 -50.42 16.65
C ALA A 37 -13.98 -50.58 15.38
N ARG A 38 -14.49 -50.06 14.26
CA ARG A 38 -13.85 -50.15 12.93
C ARG A 38 -13.36 -48.80 12.42
N ASP A 39 -13.77 -47.72 13.04
CA ASP A 39 -13.47 -46.34 12.61
C ASP A 39 -13.25 -45.45 13.84
N ILE A 40 -12.56 -44.33 13.66
CA ILE A 40 -12.36 -43.32 14.72
C ILE A 40 -12.66 -41.90 14.22
N ALA A 41 -13.15 -41.05 15.11
CA ALA A 41 -13.44 -39.64 14.81
C ALA A 41 -13.14 -38.70 16.00
N ILE A 42 -12.83 -37.44 15.68
CA ILE A 42 -12.63 -36.36 16.67
C ILE A 42 -13.54 -35.15 16.45
N THR A 43 -14.38 -35.16 15.40
CA THR A 43 -15.33 -34.08 15.12
C THR A 43 -16.74 -34.62 14.90
N ALA A 44 -17.75 -33.80 15.22
CA ALA A 44 -19.17 -34.14 15.11
C ALA A 44 -19.74 -34.08 13.69
N ASN A 45 -18.93 -33.74 12.70
CA ASN A 45 -19.40 -33.61 11.33
C ASN A 45 -19.91 -34.95 10.81
N LYS A 46 -21.09 -34.95 10.18
CA LYS A 46 -21.81 -36.17 9.76
C LYS A 46 -20.94 -37.13 8.93
N SER A 47 -20.06 -36.63 8.05
CA SER A 47 -19.19 -37.48 7.23
C SER A 47 -17.96 -38.06 7.95
N ASP A 48 -17.65 -37.64 9.18
CA ASP A 48 -16.61 -38.26 10.00
C ASP A 48 -17.18 -39.41 10.82
N LEU A 49 -18.46 -39.31 11.18
CA LEU A 49 -19.22 -40.31 11.95
C LEU A 49 -19.95 -41.32 11.05
N GLN A 50 -19.60 -41.39 9.75
CA GLN A 50 -20.25 -42.25 8.76
C GLN A 50 -19.76 -43.71 8.78
N GLY A 51 -18.68 -44.02 9.50
CA GLY A 51 -18.17 -45.39 9.60
C GLY A 51 -19.05 -46.28 10.47
N GLU A 52 -19.18 -47.56 10.11
CA GLU A 52 -19.79 -48.56 10.97
C GLU A 52 -19.02 -48.64 12.29
N ARG A 53 -19.73 -48.57 13.43
CA ARG A 53 -19.16 -48.68 14.77
C ARG A 53 -17.94 -47.74 14.95
N CYS A 54 -18.20 -46.44 14.80
CA CYS A 54 -17.21 -45.37 14.98
C CYS A 54 -16.97 -45.06 16.47
N LEU A 55 -15.70 -45.08 16.89
CA LEU A 55 -15.25 -44.69 18.23
C LEU A 55 -14.91 -43.20 18.25
N PHE A 56 -15.47 -42.45 19.19
CA PHE A 56 -15.23 -41.00 19.28
C PHE A 56 -14.12 -40.68 20.28
N VAL A 57 -13.12 -39.88 19.90
CA VAL A 57 -12.08 -39.41 20.83
C VAL A 57 -12.39 -37.95 21.19
N ALA A 58 -12.83 -37.73 22.42
CA ALA A 58 -13.13 -36.40 22.93
C ALA A 58 -11.86 -35.75 23.52
N ILE A 59 -11.58 -34.53 23.06
CA ILE A 59 -10.40 -33.73 23.37
C ILE A 59 -10.87 -32.32 23.75
N ASP A 60 -10.43 -31.86 24.93
CA ASP A 60 -10.64 -30.48 25.39
C ASP A 60 -9.66 -29.50 24.72
N GLU A 61 -9.95 -28.20 24.88
CA GLU A 61 -9.18 -27.14 24.24
C GLU A 61 -7.69 -27.16 24.66
N ASP A 62 -7.40 -27.26 25.96
CA ASP A 62 -6.03 -27.23 26.47
C ASP A 62 -5.19 -28.41 25.97
N THR A 63 -5.77 -29.61 26.00
CA THR A 63 -5.12 -30.84 25.53
C THR A 63 -4.91 -30.77 24.02
N TRP A 64 -5.90 -30.24 23.27
CA TRP A 64 -5.74 -30.00 21.84
C TRP A 64 -4.60 -29.04 21.54
N HIS A 65 -4.49 -27.91 22.23
CA HIS A 65 -3.42 -26.93 21.99
C HIS A 65 -2.05 -27.52 22.30
N LYS A 66 -1.90 -28.15 23.48
CA LYS A 66 -0.63 -28.78 23.90
C LYS A 66 -0.21 -29.90 22.95
N GLY A 67 -1.14 -30.74 22.52
CA GLY A 67 -0.87 -31.86 21.63
C GLY A 67 -0.67 -31.46 20.16
N SER A 68 -1.53 -30.59 19.64
CA SER A 68 -1.52 -30.18 18.23
C SER A 68 -0.42 -29.16 17.93
N GLY A 69 -0.10 -28.28 18.89
CA GLY A 69 0.80 -27.15 18.69
C GLY A 69 0.23 -26.03 17.82
N ASN A 70 -1.10 -26.01 17.61
CA ASN A 70 -1.77 -24.98 16.82
C ASN A 70 -1.76 -23.63 17.55
N THR A 71 -1.46 -22.54 16.82
CA THR A 71 -1.44 -21.17 17.34
C THR A 71 -2.06 -20.20 16.33
N GLY A 72 -2.31 -18.95 16.75
CA GLY A 72 -2.84 -17.89 15.87
C GLY A 72 -4.25 -18.17 15.36
N ILE A 73 -4.51 -17.91 14.08
CA ILE A 73 -5.85 -18.08 13.46
C ILE A 73 -6.34 -19.54 13.40
N TYR A 74 -5.49 -20.51 13.74
CA TYR A 74 -5.80 -21.95 13.75
C TYR A 74 -5.98 -22.51 15.17
N SER A 75 -5.98 -21.66 16.20
CA SER A 75 -6.08 -22.11 17.60
C SER A 75 -7.48 -22.64 17.94
N GLY A 76 -8.55 -22.04 17.44
CA GLY A 76 -9.92 -22.36 17.88
C GLY A 76 -10.27 -23.86 17.87
N TRP A 77 -10.52 -24.42 19.05
CA TRP A 77 -10.96 -25.80 19.23
C TRP A 77 -11.98 -25.88 20.38
N PRO A 78 -13.25 -26.23 20.11
CA PRO A 78 -14.24 -26.38 21.17
C PRO A 78 -13.99 -27.66 21.97
N ASP A 79 -14.36 -27.66 23.24
CA ASP A 79 -14.30 -28.88 24.04
C ASP A 79 -15.28 -29.93 23.49
N THR A 80 -14.73 -30.99 22.90
CA THR A 80 -15.53 -32.02 22.22
C THR A 80 -16.16 -33.02 23.18
N HIS A 81 -15.86 -32.96 24.49
CA HIS A 81 -16.59 -33.71 25.52
C HIS A 81 -18.05 -33.25 25.60
N GLU A 82 -18.30 -31.94 25.48
CA GLU A 82 -19.66 -31.39 25.44
C GLU A 82 -20.38 -31.77 24.14
N THR A 83 -19.63 -31.84 23.05
CA THR A 83 -20.18 -32.25 21.75
C THR A 83 -20.65 -33.71 21.77
N LEU A 84 -19.94 -34.60 22.48
CA LEU A 84 -20.29 -36.02 22.61
C LEU A 84 -21.73 -36.23 23.09
N LYS A 85 -22.22 -35.38 24.01
CA LYS A 85 -23.61 -35.42 24.53
C LYS A 85 -24.67 -35.36 23.42
N THR A 86 -24.35 -34.70 22.31
CA THR A 86 -25.27 -34.54 21.17
C THR A 86 -25.10 -35.60 20.09
N ILE A 87 -23.96 -36.29 20.03
CA ILE A 87 -23.63 -37.23 18.95
C ILE A 87 -23.51 -38.69 19.38
N TYR A 88 -23.53 -39.01 20.68
CA TYR A 88 -23.24 -40.34 21.22
C TYR A 88 -24.03 -41.49 20.55
N LYS A 89 -25.27 -41.23 20.10
CA LYS A 89 -26.10 -42.21 19.38
C LYS A 89 -25.50 -42.69 18.05
N ARG A 90 -24.51 -41.98 17.52
CA ARG A 90 -23.78 -42.30 16.28
C ARG A 90 -22.43 -42.97 16.56
N CYS A 91 -22.08 -43.16 17.82
CA CYS A 91 -20.80 -43.69 18.25
C CYS A 91 -21.03 -45.05 18.92
N CYS A 92 -20.10 -46.00 18.74
CA CYS A 92 -20.15 -47.26 19.48
C CYS A 92 -19.58 -47.15 20.90
N GLY A 93 -18.91 -46.04 21.19
CA GLY A 93 -18.33 -45.68 22.49
C GLY A 93 -17.52 -44.39 22.35
N ALA A 94 -16.86 -43.96 23.42
CA ALA A 94 -15.94 -42.83 23.38
C ALA A 94 -14.66 -43.09 24.20
N ILE A 95 -13.56 -42.50 23.75
CA ILE A 95 -12.34 -42.32 24.53
C ILE A 95 -12.34 -40.87 25.01
N VAL A 96 -12.27 -40.69 26.32
CA VAL A 96 -12.45 -39.39 26.98
C VAL A 96 -11.33 -39.14 27.98
N GLN A 97 -10.99 -37.88 28.22
CA GLN A 97 -9.99 -37.53 29.23
C GLN A 97 -10.59 -37.43 30.64
N ARG A 98 -11.91 -37.27 30.69
CA ARG A 98 -12.72 -37.24 31.90
C ARG A 98 -14.10 -37.83 31.62
N PRO A 99 -14.75 -38.43 32.62
CA PRO A 99 -16.13 -38.89 32.50
C PRO A 99 -17.05 -37.80 31.92
N VAL A 100 -17.90 -38.16 30.96
CA VAL A 100 -18.93 -37.28 30.41
C VAL A 100 -20.28 -37.67 31.00
N GLU A 101 -20.83 -36.77 31.81
CA GLU A 101 -22.13 -36.91 32.45
C GLU A 101 -23.29 -36.69 31.45
N GLY A 102 -24.47 -37.25 31.76
CA GLY A 102 -25.68 -37.11 30.93
C GLY A 102 -25.74 -38.04 29.71
N LEU A 103 -24.83 -39.01 29.61
CA LEU A 103 -24.89 -40.12 28.65
C LEU A 103 -25.61 -41.33 29.28
N PRO A 104 -26.22 -42.24 28.49
CA PRO A 104 -26.79 -43.46 29.04
C PRO A 104 -25.75 -44.31 29.80
N ASP A 105 -26.15 -44.94 30.90
CA ASP A 105 -25.29 -45.81 31.72
C ASP A 105 -24.70 -47.00 30.94
N THR A 106 -25.32 -47.36 29.81
CA THR A 106 -24.85 -48.41 28.92
C THR A 106 -23.85 -47.93 27.85
N PHE A 107 -23.56 -46.62 27.77
CA PHE A 107 -22.67 -46.06 26.74
C PHE A 107 -21.19 -46.21 27.16
N PRO A 108 -20.36 -46.94 26.39
CA PRO A 108 -18.98 -47.20 26.79
C PRO A 108 -18.09 -45.95 26.74
N GLN A 109 -17.41 -45.67 27.84
CA GLN A 109 -16.44 -44.57 27.96
C GLN A 109 -15.11 -45.10 28.48
N LEU A 110 -14.05 -45.04 27.66
CA LEU A 110 -12.69 -45.35 28.08
C LEU A 110 -12.00 -44.08 28.54
N VAL A 111 -11.78 -43.95 29.84
CA VAL A 111 -11.14 -42.78 30.45
C VAL A 111 -9.62 -42.94 30.38
N VAL A 112 -8.94 -41.97 29.76
CA VAL A 112 -7.49 -41.96 29.57
C VAL A 112 -6.87 -40.69 30.14
N LYS A 113 -5.57 -40.72 30.46
CA LYS A 113 -4.87 -39.55 31.00
C LYS A 113 -4.74 -38.40 29.99
N ASN A 114 -4.53 -38.72 28.71
CA ASN A 114 -4.37 -37.74 27.64
C ASN A 114 -5.05 -38.24 26.37
N SER A 115 -6.17 -37.62 26.02
CA SER A 115 -7.00 -37.98 24.87
C SER A 115 -6.33 -37.68 23.52
N TYR A 116 -5.39 -36.74 23.45
CA TYR A 116 -4.69 -36.42 22.20
C TYR A 116 -3.61 -37.47 21.87
N ASP A 117 -2.89 -37.97 22.87
CA ASP A 117 -1.83 -38.98 22.69
C ASP A 117 -2.37 -40.28 22.10
N VAL A 118 -3.63 -40.62 22.41
CA VAL A 118 -4.38 -41.75 21.85
C VAL A 118 -4.30 -41.79 20.33
N LEU A 119 -4.46 -40.63 19.67
CA LEU A 119 -4.46 -40.56 18.20
C LEU A 119 -3.15 -41.10 17.62
N ARG A 120 -2.03 -40.80 18.26
CA ARG A 120 -0.72 -41.27 17.83
C ARG A 120 -0.52 -42.75 18.18
N ILE A 121 -0.91 -43.18 19.38
CA ILE A 121 -0.76 -44.58 19.83
C ILE A 121 -1.56 -45.52 18.92
N MET A 122 -2.83 -45.20 18.66
CA MET A 122 -3.69 -45.98 17.77
C MET A 122 -3.19 -45.97 16.33
N ALA A 123 -2.63 -44.86 15.85
CA ALA A 123 -2.02 -44.78 14.52
C ALA A 123 -0.79 -45.68 14.39
N ASP A 124 0.08 -45.68 15.39
CA ASP A 124 1.29 -46.52 15.40
C ASP A 124 0.92 -48.02 15.42
N GLU A 125 -0.08 -48.39 16.22
CA GLU A 125 -0.56 -49.78 16.30
C GLU A 125 -1.29 -50.23 15.04
N ALA A 126 -2.16 -49.38 14.47
CA ALA A 126 -2.81 -49.67 13.19
C ALA A 126 -1.79 -49.88 12.07
N ARG A 127 -0.73 -49.04 12.01
CA ARG A 127 0.33 -49.21 11.00
C ARG A 127 1.09 -50.51 11.18
N ARG A 128 1.34 -50.93 12.42
CA ARG A 128 2.04 -52.18 12.75
C ARG A 128 1.29 -53.41 12.24
N ARG A 129 -0.05 -53.37 12.31
CA ARG A 129 -0.92 -54.47 11.85
C ARG A 129 -1.17 -54.47 10.36
N MET A 130 -1.15 -53.28 9.75
CA MET A 130 -1.51 -53.11 8.35
C MET A 130 -0.50 -53.76 7.40
N THR A 131 -1.01 -54.61 6.53
CA THR A 131 -0.30 -55.27 5.41
C THR A 131 -0.58 -54.61 4.06
N GLY A 132 -1.69 -53.87 3.95
CA GLY A 132 -2.08 -53.15 2.73
C GLY A 132 -1.09 -52.09 2.23
N LYS A 133 -1.31 -51.62 1.00
CA LYS A 133 -0.45 -50.64 0.34
C LYS A 133 -0.87 -49.21 0.68
N ILE A 134 0.12 -48.33 0.83
CA ILE A 134 -0.10 -46.93 1.25
C ILE A 134 0.47 -45.98 0.21
N VAL A 135 -0.38 -45.06 -0.26
CA VAL A 135 0.01 -43.96 -1.14
C VAL A 135 -0.14 -42.63 -0.40
N ALA A 136 0.95 -41.87 -0.28
CA ALA A 136 0.95 -40.56 0.38
C ALA A 136 1.17 -39.43 -0.63
N ILE A 137 0.24 -38.47 -0.67
CA ILE A 137 0.15 -37.44 -1.70
C ILE A 137 0.37 -36.07 -1.06
N THR A 138 1.33 -35.32 -1.58
CA THR A 138 1.53 -33.90 -1.24
C THR A 138 1.71 -33.05 -2.50
N GLY A 139 1.68 -31.73 -2.30
CA GLY A 139 1.76 -30.75 -3.37
C GLY A 139 1.14 -29.42 -2.97
N THR A 140 1.40 -28.37 -3.72
CA THR A 140 0.79 -27.05 -3.51
C THR A 140 -0.66 -27.08 -3.98
N VAL A 141 -0.89 -27.58 -5.20
CA VAL A 141 -2.21 -27.81 -5.82
C VAL A 141 -2.37 -29.31 -6.18
N GLY A 142 -3.58 -29.79 -6.43
CA GLY A 142 -3.84 -31.15 -6.95
C GLY A 142 -4.07 -32.25 -5.91
N LYS A 143 -3.46 -32.15 -4.73
CA LYS A 143 -3.54 -33.18 -3.65
C LYS A 143 -4.89 -33.87 -3.45
N SER A 144 -5.94 -33.10 -3.12
CA SER A 144 -7.26 -33.67 -2.80
C SER A 144 -7.89 -34.34 -4.01
N THR A 145 -7.75 -33.73 -5.19
CA THR A 145 -8.26 -34.27 -6.45
C THR A 145 -7.56 -35.59 -6.80
N THR A 146 -6.22 -35.63 -6.74
CA THR A 146 -5.45 -36.87 -6.97
C THR A 146 -5.84 -37.95 -5.96
N LYS A 147 -6.03 -37.59 -4.68
CA LYS A 147 -6.46 -38.50 -3.63
C LYS A 147 -7.88 -39.05 -3.90
N ASP A 148 -8.83 -38.21 -4.31
CA ASP A 148 -10.20 -38.63 -4.60
C ASP A 148 -10.27 -39.51 -5.87
N MET A 149 -9.55 -39.14 -6.94
CA MET A 149 -9.43 -39.94 -8.16
C MET A 149 -8.80 -41.30 -7.87
N LEU A 150 -7.69 -41.33 -7.13
CA LEU A 150 -7.01 -42.59 -6.77
C LEU A 150 -7.88 -43.46 -5.88
N ALA A 151 -8.52 -42.90 -4.85
CA ALA A 151 -9.39 -43.66 -3.96
C ALA A 151 -10.61 -44.25 -4.69
N MET A 152 -11.17 -43.53 -5.66
CA MET A 152 -12.25 -44.03 -6.53
C MET A 152 -11.77 -45.21 -7.37
N VAL A 153 -10.63 -45.06 -8.07
CA VAL A 153 -10.09 -46.12 -8.94
C VAL A 153 -9.74 -47.36 -8.12
N LEU A 154 -9.04 -47.21 -7.00
CA LEU A 154 -8.67 -48.34 -6.13
C LEU A 154 -9.89 -49.01 -5.47
N GLY A 155 -10.99 -48.29 -5.28
CA GLY A 155 -12.23 -48.84 -4.73
C GLY A 155 -12.90 -49.88 -5.63
N TYR A 156 -12.56 -49.92 -6.92
CA TYR A 156 -12.98 -50.99 -7.83
C TYR A 156 -12.16 -52.28 -7.67
N GLU A 157 -10.94 -52.17 -7.15
CA GLU A 157 -9.98 -53.28 -7.00
C GLU A 157 -10.05 -53.89 -5.59
N GLY A 158 -10.28 -53.08 -4.56
CA GLY A 158 -10.28 -53.55 -3.18
C GLY A 158 -10.82 -52.53 -2.16
N SER A 159 -10.63 -52.84 -0.89
CA SER A 159 -11.00 -51.98 0.24
C SER A 159 -10.04 -50.78 0.36
N VAL A 160 -10.60 -49.58 0.57
CA VAL A 160 -9.82 -48.32 0.58
C VAL A 160 -10.12 -47.48 1.82
N ILE A 161 -9.07 -47.03 2.52
CA ILE A 161 -9.16 -45.96 3.51
C ILE A 161 -8.45 -44.71 2.98
N ALA A 162 -9.20 -43.63 2.78
CA ALA A 162 -8.64 -42.34 2.35
C ALA A 162 -8.79 -41.24 3.41
N THR A 163 -7.93 -40.22 3.32
CA THR A 163 -8.06 -38.99 4.11
C THR A 163 -9.43 -38.33 3.87
N ARG A 164 -10.18 -38.12 4.97
CA ARG A 164 -11.47 -37.43 4.95
C ARG A 164 -11.26 -35.91 5.02
N ARG A 165 -12.00 -35.18 4.19
CA ARG A 165 -11.99 -33.69 4.14
C ARG A 165 -10.57 -33.13 4.15
N ASN A 166 -10.27 -32.22 5.07
CA ASN A 166 -8.99 -31.56 5.26
C ASN A 166 -8.17 -32.16 6.42
N HIS A 167 -8.37 -33.44 6.77
CA HIS A 167 -7.59 -34.15 7.79
C HIS A 167 -6.18 -34.51 7.27
N ASN A 168 -5.46 -33.52 6.75
CA ASN A 168 -4.17 -33.66 6.08
C ASN A 168 -3.00 -33.09 6.92
N THR A 169 -3.28 -32.56 8.11
CA THR A 169 -2.28 -32.13 9.09
C THR A 169 -1.68 -33.33 9.83
N ARG A 170 -0.66 -33.13 10.67
CA ARG A 170 -0.09 -34.19 11.53
C ARG A 170 -1.18 -34.99 12.27
N THR A 171 -2.12 -34.29 12.89
CA THR A 171 -3.22 -34.91 13.64
C THR A 171 -4.16 -35.67 12.69
N GLY A 172 -4.52 -35.05 11.56
CA GLY A 172 -5.38 -35.67 10.56
C GLY A 172 -4.81 -36.94 9.93
N THR A 173 -3.49 -36.96 9.70
CA THR A 173 -2.81 -38.15 9.19
C THR A 173 -2.79 -39.28 10.21
N SER A 174 -2.62 -38.98 11.51
CA SER A 174 -2.71 -40.01 12.55
C SER A 174 -4.12 -40.60 12.63
N ILE A 175 -5.16 -39.78 12.50
CA ILE A 175 -6.55 -40.27 12.45
C ILE A 175 -6.76 -41.19 11.26
N THR A 176 -6.33 -40.77 10.07
CA THR A 176 -6.46 -41.60 8.86
C THR A 176 -5.74 -42.95 9.02
N LEU A 177 -4.57 -42.97 9.66
CA LEU A 177 -3.81 -44.19 9.90
C LEU A 177 -4.43 -45.10 10.96
N ALA A 178 -4.96 -44.55 12.05
CA ALA A 178 -5.67 -45.32 13.07
C ALA A 178 -6.94 -46.00 12.52
N ARG A 179 -7.56 -45.42 11.49
CA ARG A 179 -8.70 -46.02 10.75
C ARG A 179 -8.29 -47.21 9.89
N CYS A 180 -6.99 -47.37 9.60
CA CYS A 180 -6.46 -48.51 8.85
C CYS A 180 -6.32 -49.77 9.73
N VAL A 181 -6.81 -49.77 10.99
CA VAL A 181 -6.86 -50.97 11.84
C VAL A 181 -7.58 -52.14 11.16
N VAL A 182 -8.51 -51.83 10.26
CA VAL A 182 -9.29 -52.79 9.47
C VAL A 182 -8.48 -53.49 8.37
N ASP A 183 -7.18 -53.18 8.28
CA ASP A 183 -6.22 -53.66 7.28
C ASP A 183 -6.75 -53.56 5.85
N PRO A 184 -7.03 -52.33 5.36
CA PRO A 184 -7.54 -52.16 4.00
C PRO A 184 -6.48 -52.54 2.97
N ASP A 185 -6.91 -53.04 1.81
CA ASP A 185 -6.01 -53.36 0.69
C ASP A 185 -5.17 -52.13 0.29
N PHE A 186 -5.79 -50.95 0.32
CA PHE A 186 -5.15 -49.67 0.03
C PHE A 186 -5.49 -48.58 1.05
N ALA A 187 -4.52 -47.71 1.33
CA ALA A 187 -4.77 -46.45 2.03
C ALA A 187 -4.16 -45.25 1.29
N VAL A 188 -4.96 -44.18 1.14
CA VAL A 188 -4.58 -42.98 0.38
C VAL A 188 -4.56 -41.75 1.30
N PHE A 189 -3.35 -41.26 1.56
CA PHE A 189 -3.11 -40.14 2.48
C PHE A 189 -2.94 -38.83 1.71
N GLU A 190 -3.77 -37.85 2.02
CA GLU A 190 -3.46 -36.46 1.69
C GLU A 190 -2.60 -35.84 2.80
N VAL A 191 -1.44 -35.29 2.44
CA VAL A 191 -0.47 -34.75 3.40
C VAL A 191 -0.18 -33.27 3.12
N ALA A 192 -0.51 -32.40 4.08
CA ALA A 192 -0.24 -30.97 4.02
C ALA A 192 1.22 -30.64 4.36
N LEU A 193 1.67 -29.45 3.96
CA LEU A 193 3.01 -28.95 4.24
C LEU A 193 3.32 -28.93 5.76
N SER A 194 2.32 -28.60 6.58
CA SER A 194 2.45 -28.56 8.04
C SER A 194 2.68 -29.92 8.69
N ALA A 195 2.39 -31.02 8.00
CA ALA A 195 2.69 -32.37 8.46
C ALA A 195 4.15 -32.79 8.13
N LEU A 196 4.85 -32.03 7.27
CA LEU A 196 6.16 -32.39 6.73
C LEU A 196 7.32 -31.51 7.26
N TRP A 197 7.01 -30.27 7.66
CA TRP A 197 8.04 -29.29 8.07
C TRP A 197 8.66 -29.52 9.46
N MET A 198 8.29 -30.60 10.16
CA MET A 198 8.79 -30.87 11.51
C MET A 198 10.28 -31.21 11.52
N ARG A 199 10.97 -30.83 12.60
CA ARG A 199 12.43 -31.04 12.75
C ARG A 199 12.83 -32.53 12.73
N ASN A 200 11.94 -33.42 13.16
CA ASN A 200 12.13 -34.87 13.16
C ASN A 200 11.80 -35.55 11.82
N GLY A 201 11.63 -34.80 10.73
CA GLY A 201 11.43 -35.36 9.39
C GLY A 201 9.96 -35.54 8.96
N GLY A 202 8.99 -35.06 9.75
CA GLY A 202 7.56 -35.07 9.39
C GLY A 202 6.84 -36.39 9.70
N VAL A 203 5.66 -36.57 9.10
CA VAL A 203 4.81 -37.76 9.32
C VAL A 203 5.20 -39.00 8.51
N GLY A 204 6.05 -38.85 7.50
CA GLY A 204 6.46 -39.93 6.59
C GLY A 204 6.96 -41.20 7.32
N PRO A 205 7.91 -41.10 8.29
CA PRO A 205 8.41 -42.26 9.04
C PRO A 205 7.35 -43.01 9.86
N ARG A 206 6.23 -42.37 10.17
CA ARG A 206 5.08 -42.99 10.84
C ARG A 206 4.16 -43.68 9.84
N ILE A 207 3.85 -43.01 8.73
CA ILE A 207 2.96 -43.54 7.68
C ILE A 207 3.63 -44.74 6.98
N LYS A 208 4.95 -44.68 6.76
CA LYS A 208 5.73 -45.66 5.98
C LYS A 208 5.07 -45.97 4.63
N PRO A 209 4.94 -44.96 3.74
CA PRO A 209 4.27 -45.14 2.48
C PRO A 209 5.01 -46.13 1.57
N HIS A 210 4.27 -46.74 0.65
CA HIS A 210 4.84 -47.51 -0.45
C HIS A 210 5.13 -46.61 -1.65
N ILE A 211 4.27 -45.62 -1.85
CA ILE A 211 4.37 -44.62 -2.92
C ILE A 211 4.19 -43.24 -2.31
N GLY A 212 5.13 -42.33 -2.57
CA GLY A 212 5.00 -40.89 -2.32
C GLY A 212 4.71 -40.16 -3.62
N ILE A 213 3.70 -39.29 -3.66
CA ILE A 213 3.38 -38.46 -4.83
C ILE A 213 3.62 -36.99 -4.48
N VAL A 214 4.39 -36.29 -5.32
CA VAL A 214 4.53 -34.83 -5.26
C VAL A 214 3.91 -34.25 -6.54
N THR A 215 2.76 -33.60 -6.41
CA THR A 215 1.98 -33.13 -7.56
C THR A 215 2.52 -31.82 -8.16
N GLU A 216 2.76 -30.82 -7.32
CA GLU A 216 3.22 -29.49 -7.75
C GLU A 216 3.90 -28.74 -6.59
N ILE A 217 4.81 -27.83 -6.91
CA ILE A 217 5.47 -26.93 -5.95
C ILE A 217 5.03 -25.47 -6.18
N GLY A 218 5.04 -24.68 -5.13
CA GLY A 218 4.68 -23.27 -5.18
C GLY A 218 4.37 -22.71 -3.79
N ILE A 219 4.39 -21.39 -3.64
CA ILE A 219 4.21 -20.73 -2.35
C ILE A 219 2.73 -20.62 -1.98
N THR A 220 2.39 -21.15 -0.80
CA THR A 220 1.08 -20.94 -0.14
C THR A 220 1.19 -20.22 1.20
N GLN A 221 2.42 -20.08 1.73
CA GLN A 221 2.68 -19.42 3.00
C GLN A 221 4.14 -18.95 3.06
N VAL A 222 4.37 -17.79 3.67
CA VAL A 222 5.69 -17.23 4.00
C VAL A 222 5.73 -16.97 5.51
N GLY A 223 6.79 -17.41 6.16
CA GLY A 223 6.97 -17.26 7.60
C GLY A 223 8.25 -17.95 8.10
N ALA A 224 8.36 -18.16 9.42
CA ALA A 224 9.59 -18.65 10.05
C ALA A 224 10.15 -19.97 9.46
N ASN A 225 9.28 -20.84 8.92
CA ASN A 225 9.69 -22.12 8.34
C ASN A 225 9.86 -22.08 6.82
N VAL A 226 9.13 -21.21 6.11
CA VAL A 226 9.08 -21.19 4.63
C VAL A 226 9.32 -19.78 4.16
N ARG A 227 10.45 -19.54 3.49
CA ARG A 227 10.82 -18.22 2.95
C ARG A 227 10.61 -18.15 1.44
N ASP A 228 10.84 -19.27 0.76
CA ASP A 228 10.83 -19.39 -0.69
C ASP A 228 10.24 -20.73 -1.17
N GLU A 229 10.15 -20.87 -2.48
CA GLU A 229 9.72 -22.08 -3.19
C GLU A 229 10.61 -23.28 -2.83
N ARG A 230 11.91 -23.07 -2.61
CA ARG A 230 12.88 -24.12 -2.30
C ARG A 230 12.64 -24.73 -0.92
N ASP A 231 12.31 -23.93 0.08
CA ASP A 231 11.87 -24.41 1.39
C ASP A 231 10.60 -25.27 1.26
N THR A 232 9.66 -24.86 0.40
CA THR A 232 8.44 -25.64 0.12
C THR A 232 8.76 -26.97 -0.54
N ALA A 233 9.63 -26.98 -1.54
CA ALA A 233 10.10 -28.18 -2.23
C ALA A 233 10.76 -29.17 -1.27
N ARG A 234 11.69 -28.68 -0.43
CA ARG A 234 12.41 -29.50 0.56
C ARG A 234 11.46 -30.20 1.51
N PHE A 235 10.49 -29.46 2.06
CA PHE A 235 9.52 -30.07 2.97
C PHE A 235 8.56 -31.02 2.26
N LYS A 236 8.11 -30.72 1.04
CA LYS A 236 7.22 -31.62 0.30
C LYS A 236 7.93 -32.93 -0.10
N ALA A 237 9.21 -32.88 -0.44
CA ALA A 237 10.02 -34.08 -0.69
C ALA A 237 10.01 -35.06 0.52
N ARG A 238 9.89 -34.55 1.75
CA ARG A 238 9.78 -35.39 2.97
C ARG A 238 8.54 -36.27 3.03
N VAL A 239 7.57 -36.14 2.13
CA VAL A 239 6.51 -37.15 2.00
C VAL A 239 7.09 -38.54 1.72
N CYS A 240 8.26 -38.59 1.07
CA CYS A 240 9.01 -39.80 0.77
C CYS A 240 9.98 -40.22 1.91
N ASN A 241 10.14 -39.39 2.95
CA ASN A 241 10.98 -39.75 4.08
C ASN A 241 10.32 -40.89 4.87
N GLY A 242 11.02 -42.02 4.98
CA GLY A 242 10.48 -43.22 5.62
C GLY A 242 9.62 -44.10 4.70
N LEU A 243 9.74 -43.97 3.37
CA LEU A 243 9.25 -44.98 2.43
C LEU A 243 9.69 -46.39 2.87
N VAL A 244 8.86 -47.39 2.59
CA VAL A 244 9.28 -48.80 2.73
C VAL A 244 10.48 -49.10 1.82
N PRO A 245 11.33 -50.08 2.13
CA PRO A 245 12.41 -50.48 1.23
C PRO A 245 11.90 -50.80 -0.18
N GLY A 246 12.52 -50.21 -1.22
CA GLY A 246 12.05 -50.32 -2.61
C GLY A 246 10.83 -49.44 -2.96
N GLY A 247 10.43 -48.53 -2.06
CA GLY A 247 9.34 -47.60 -2.29
C GLY A 247 9.64 -46.57 -3.39
N HIS A 248 8.57 -46.02 -3.97
CA HIS A 248 8.65 -45.14 -5.13
C HIS A 248 8.21 -43.71 -4.82
N ALA A 249 8.83 -42.75 -5.52
CA ALA A 249 8.39 -41.36 -5.60
C ALA A 249 7.85 -41.08 -7.01
N ILE A 250 6.58 -40.66 -7.10
CA ILE A 250 5.95 -40.21 -8.34
C ILE A 250 6.04 -38.68 -8.40
N LEU A 251 6.75 -38.15 -9.38
CA LEU A 251 7.05 -36.71 -9.50
C LEU A 251 6.53 -36.13 -10.83
N ASN A 252 5.84 -34.99 -10.75
CA ASN A 252 5.46 -34.22 -11.94
C ASN A 252 6.73 -33.63 -12.57
N ARG A 253 7.08 -34.03 -13.79
CA ARG A 253 8.27 -33.55 -14.49
C ARG A 253 8.13 -32.09 -14.95
N ASP A 254 6.90 -31.59 -15.05
CA ASP A 254 6.61 -30.22 -15.48
C ASP A 254 6.86 -29.17 -14.37
N MET A 255 7.13 -29.58 -13.13
CA MET A 255 7.35 -28.64 -12.02
C MET A 255 8.73 -27.97 -12.13
N ASN A 256 8.82 -26.68 -11.84
CA ASN A 256 10.08 -25.91 -11.93
C ASN A 256 11.17 -26.45 -10.99
N GLU A 257 10.78 -26.93 -9.81
CA GLU A 257 11.68 -27.42 -8.77
C GLU A 257 12.00 -28.92 -8.91
N PHE A 258 11.70 -29.53 -10.06
CA PHE A 258 11.80 -30.98 -10.28
C PHE A 258 13.16 -31.54 -9.87
N ASP A 259 14.26 -30.97 -10.36
CA ASP A 259 15.62 -31.50 -10.13
C ASP A 259 15.96 -31.55 -8.64
N PHE A 260 15.56 -30.52 -7.90
CA PHE A 260 15.77 -30.44 -6.47
C PHE A 260 14.92 -31.47 -5.70
N VAL A 261 13.63 -31.59 -6.03
CA VAL A 261 12.75 -32.59 -5.41
C VAL A 261 13.23 -34.00 -5.72
N ALA A 262 13.60 -34.28 -6.98
CA ALA A 262 14.12 -35.57 -7.42
C ALA A 262 15.40 -35.96 -6.68
N SER A 263 16.31 -35.00 -6.45
CA SER A 263 17.50 -35.22 -5.62
C SER A 263 17.13 -35.56 -4.17
N GLU A 264 16.24 -34.79 -3.55
CA GLU A 264 15.87 -34.99 -2.15
C GLU A 264 15.16 -36.35 -1.92
N VAL A 265 14.24 -36.75 -2.80
CA VAL A 265 13.55 -38.04 -2.62
C VAL A 265 14.47 -39.24 -2.87
N ARG A 266 15.45 -39.11 -3.76
CA ARG A 266 16.50 -40.14 -3.94
C ARG A 266 17.38 -40.27 -2.70
N ASN A 267 17.67 -39.16 -2.01
CA ASN A 267 18.38 -39.18 -0.72
C ASN A 267 17.57 -39.93 0.37
N TYR A 268 16.25 -40.00 0.25
CA TYR A 268 15.40 -40.85 1.10
C TYR A 268 15.31 -42.31 0.62
N GLY A 269 16.06 -42.69 -0.42
CA GLY A 269 16.09 -44.04 -0.97
C GLY A 269 14.93 -44.36 -1.93
N ALA A 270 14.20 -43.34 -2.42
CA ALA A 270 13.08 -43.54 -3.33
C ALA A 270 13.55 -43.88 -4.76
N GLN A 271 12.88 -44.84 -5.39
CA GLN A 271 12.93 -45.01 -6.85
C GLN A 271 11.99 -43.97 -7.49
N VAL A 272 12.48 -43.22 -8.48
CA VAL A 272 11.73 -42.10 -9.05
C VAL A 272 11.03 -42.55 -10.33
N LEU A 273 9.71 -42.34 -10.40
CA LEU A 273 8.90 -42.44 -11.61
C LEU A 273 8.35 -41.04 -11.93
N THR A 274 8.57 -40.58 -13.15
CA THR A 274 8.17 -39.23 -13.57
C THR A 274 6.95 -39.25 -14.48
N TYR A 275 6.13 -38.21 -14.42
CA TYR A 275 4.95 -38.06 -15.26
C TYR A 275 4.76 -36.61 -15.70
N GLY A 276 4.04 -36.38 -16.80
CA GLY A 276 3.65 -35.03 -17.21
C GLY A 276 3.65 -34.83 -18.73
N PHE A 277 3.63 -33.56 -19.14
CA PHE A 277 3.70 -33.13 -20.54
C PHE A 277 5.14 -33.03 -21.04
N HIS A 278 6.12 -33.02 -20.13
CA HIS A 278 7.53 -32.94 -20.47
C HIS A 278 7.98 -34.11 -21.37
N PRO A 279 8.79 -33.86 -22.41
CA PRO A 279 9.25 -34.91 -23.34
C PRO A 279 10.02 -36.06 -22.68
N GLU A 280 10.69 -35.79 -21.57
CA GLU A 280 11.49 -36.74 -20.78
C GLU A 280 10.71 -37.39 -19.62
N ALA A 281 9.39 -37.22 -19.53
CA ALA A 281 8.60 -37.93 -18.53
C ALA A 281 8.52 -39.43 -18.86
N ASP A 282 8.65 -40.30 -17.86
CA ASP A 282 8.52 -41.76 -18.03
C ASP A 282 7.09 -42.15 -18.44
N ILE A 283 6.10 -41.44 -17.88
CA ILE A 283 4.69 -41.48 -18.28
C ILE A 283 4.34 -40.13 -18.91
N ARG A 284 4.34 -40.10 -20.25
CA ARG A 284 4.27 -38.85 -21.00
C ARG A 284 2.91 -38.62 -21.62
N VAL A 285 2.35 -37.43 -21.44
CA VAL A 285 1.20 -36.94 -22.24
C VAL A 285 1.70 -36.60 -23.64
N ILE A 286 1.27 -37.37 -24.65
CA ILE A 286 1.68 -37.19 -26.05
C ILE A 286 0.65 -36.42 -26.88
N ASP A 287 -0.61 -36.39 -26.43
CA ASP A 287 -1.66 -35.59 -27.04
C ASP A 287 -2.69 -35.18 -25.98
N HIS A 288 -3.18 -33.95 -26.07
CA HIS A 288 -4.16 -33.38 -25.13
C HIS A 288 -5.09 -32.41 -25.87
N LEU A 289 -6.36 -32.80 -25.97
CA LEU A 289 -7.42 -31.98 -26.54
C LEU A 289 -8.42 -31.65 -25.43
N ALA A 290 -8.47 -30.39 -25.02
CA ALA A 290 -9.38 -29.89 -24.01
C ALA A 290 -10.55 -29.11 -24.62
N ASP A 291 -11.72 -29.27 -24.01
CA ASP A 291 -12.88 -28.40 -24.18
C ASP A 291 -13.36 -27.95 -22.79
N HIS A 292 -14.45 -27.18 -22.73
CA HIS A 292 -15.00 -26.69 -21.46
C HIS A 292 -15.69 -27.77 -20.60
N GLN A 293 -15.94 -28.95 -21.16
CA GLN A 293 -16.58 -30.08 -20.47
C GLN A 293 -15.56 -31.13 -20.02
N GLY A 294 -14.40 -31.20 -20.67
CA GLY A 294 -13.44 -32.26 -20.38
C GLY A 294 -12.10 -32.14 -21.11
N SER A 295 -11.31 -33.21 -21.00
CA SER A 295 -10.01 -33.34 -21.64
C SER A 295 -9.82 -34.76 -22.16
N THR A 296 -9.59 -34.89 -23.47
CA THR A 296 -9.15 -36.13 -24.10
C THR A 296 -7.64 -36.19 -24.04
N VAL A 297 -7.10 -37.30 -23.55
CA VAL A 297 -5.68 -37.46 -23.21
C VAL A 297 -5.17 -38.74 -23.87
N ARG A 298 -4.03 -38.67 -24.56
CA ARG A 298 -3.21 -39.84 -24.91
C ARG A 298 -1.90 -39.81 -24.13
N LEU A 299 -1.57 -40.95 -23.55
CA LEU A 299 -0.37 -41.18 -22.77
C LEU A 299 0.50 -42.22 -23.44
N LEU A 300 1.81 -42.04 -23.35
CA LEU A 300 2.79 -43.09 -23.62
C LEU A 300 3.31 -43.63 -22.29
N ILE A 301 3.12 -44.92 -22.05
CA ILE A 301 3.58 -45.62 -20.85
C ILE A 301 4.39 -46.84 -21.28
N GLU A 302 5.71 -46.81 -21.08
CA GLU A 302 6.61 -47.91 -21.50
C GLU A 302 6.45 -48.32 -22.99
N GLY A 303 6.08 -47.37 -23.85
CA GLY A 303 5.86 -47.62 -25.28
C GLY A 303 4.42 -47.97 -25.65
N GLU A 304 3.52 -48.18 -24.69
CA GLU A 304 2.09 -48.39 -24.92
C GLU A 304 1.31 -47.07 -24.97
N ASP A 305 0.41 -46.94 -25.95
CA ASP A 305 -0.47 -45.78 -26.13
C ASP A 305 -1.81 -46.00 -25.41
N ILE A 306 -2.07 -45.22 -24.37
CA ILE A 306 -3.32 -45.27 -23.59
C ILE A 306 -4.09 -43.98 -23.81
N ALA A 307 -5.32 -44.09 -24.30
CA ALA A 307 -6.23 -42.97 -24.50
C ALA A 307 -7.43 -43.02 -23.55
N TYR A 308 -7.80 -41.88 -22.97
CA TYR A 308 -9.02 -41.72 -22.17
C TYR A 308 -9.53 -40.28 -22.20
N ARG A 309 -10.79 -40.09 -21.80
CA ARG A 309 -11.40 -38.77 -21.63
C ARG A 309 -11.76 -38.54 -20.17
N LEU A 310 -11.31 -37.42 -19.61
CA LEU A 310 -11.77 -36.89 -18.33
C LEU A 310 -12.92 -35.94 -18.58
N GLU A 311 -14.02 -36.10 -17.86
CA GLU A 311 -15.15 -35.15 -17.88
C GLU A 311 -14.92 -33.97 -16.91
N VAL A 312 -13.68 -33.50 -16.86
CA VAL A 312 -13.27 -32.30 -16.12
C VAL A 312 -12.20 -31.57 -16.95
N PRO A 313 -12.35 -30.26 -17.22
CA PRO A 313 -11.40 -29.52 -18.02
C PRO A 313 -10.13 -29.14 -17.24
N GLY A 314 -9.05 -28.84 -17.97
CA GLY A 314 -7.84 -28.20 -17.45
C GLY A 314 -6.61 -29.11 -17.36
N LYS A 315 -5.46 -28.54 -17.72
CA LYS A 315 -4.15 -29.22 -17.73
C LYS A 315 -3.78 -29.83 -16.37
N GLY A 316 -4.11 -29.13 -15.28
CA GLY A 316 -3.89 -29.63 -13.92
C GLY A 316 -4.71 -30.88 -13.57
N MET A 317 -5.92 -31.01 -14.10
CA MET A 317 -6.76 -32.21 -13.89
C MET A 317 -6.21 -33.41 -14.65
N VAL A 318 -5.74 -33.18 -15.88
CA VAL A 318 -5.00 -34.17 -16.67
C VAL A 318 -3.77 -34.63 -15.89
N SER A 319 -2.90 -33.72 -15.49
CA SER A 319 -1.69 -34.05 -14.72
C SER A 319 -2.00 -34.88 -13.47
N ASN A 320 -3.00 -34.49 -12.66
CA ASN A 320 -3.42 -35.27 -11.49
C ASN A 320 -3.86 -36.69 -11.85
N SER A 321 -4.59 -36.87 -12.95
CA SER A 321 -5.04 -38.18 -13.41
C SER A 321 -3.88 -39.07 -13.89
N VAL A 322 -2.84 -38.48 -14.50
CA VAL A 322 -1.64 -39.22 -14.90
C VAL A 322 -0.88 -39.69 -13.66
N ALA A 323 -0.80 -38.88 -12.61
CA ALA A 323 -0.23 -39.30 -11.32
C ALA A 323 -0.97 -40.50 -10.71
N VAL A 324 -2.30 -40.57 -10.89
CA VAL A 324 -3.13 -41.71 -10.46
C VAL A 324 -2.77 -42.96 -11.24
N LEU A 325 -2.67 -42.86 -12.58
CA LEU A 325 -2.30 -43.99 -13.43
C LEU A 325 -0.88 -44.49 -13.15
N ALA A 326 0.05 -43.58 -12.85
CA ALA A 326 1.40 -43.92 -12.38
C ALA A 326 1.37 -44.72 -11.07
N ALA A 327 0.50 -44.34 -10.12
CA ALA A 327 0.33 -45.08 -8.87
C ALA A 327 -0.30 -46.46 -9.08
N VAL A 328 -1.32 -46.56 -9.93
CA VAL A 328 -1.97 -47.83 -10.32
C VAL A 328 -0.94 -48.79 -10.93
N LYS A 329 -0.09 -48.30 -11.84
CA LYS A 329 1.00 -49.07 -12.44
C LYS A 329 1.95 -49.65 -11.37
N LEU A 330 2.41 -48.82 -10.45
CA LEU A 330 3.34 -49.24 -9.39
C LEU A 330 2.69 -50.16 -8.35
N LEU A 331 1.37 -50.15 -8.22
CA LEU A 331 0.62 -51.11 -7.42
C LEU A 331 0.39 -52.45 -8.14
N GLY A 332 0.81 -52.58 -9.41
CA GLY A 332 0.67 -53.79 -10.22
C GLY A 332 -0.76 -54.01 -10.74
N LEU A 333 -1.54 -52.94 -10.90
CA LEU A 333 -2.94 -52.98 -11.33
C LEU A 333 -3.08 -52.59 -12.81
N ASP A 334 -4.21 -52.95 -13.44
CA ASP A 334 -4.49 -52.67 -14.85
C ASP A 334 -4.70 -51.16 -15.10
N VAL A 335 -3.71 -50.54 -15.74
CA VAL A 335 -3.70 -49.11 -16.05
C VAL A 335 -4.77 -48.73 -17.07
N ALA A 336 -5.07 -49.59 -18.05
CA ALA A 336 -6.09 -49.32 -19.06
C ALA A 336 -7.50 -49.39 -18.46
N ALA A 337 -7.73 -50.32 -17.52
CA ALA A 337 -8.97 -50.37 -16.74
C ALA A 337 -9.14 -49.12 -15.87
N ALA A 338 -8.09 -48.70 -15.16
CA ALA A 338 -8.09 -47.48 -14.37
C ALA A 338 -8.37 -46.23 -15.21
N ALA A 339 -7.77 -46.11 -16.40
CA ALA A 339 -8.00 -45.00 -17.32
C ALA A 339 -9.46 -44.90 -17.77
N ARG A 340 -10.13 -46.03 -18.04
CA ARG A 340 -11.58 -46.07 -18.31
C ARG A 340 -12.41 -45.62 -17.10
N ARG A 341 -12.03 -46.01 -15.88
CA ARG A 341 -12.74 -45.60 -14.66
C ARG A 341 -12.61 -44.11 -14.36
N LEU A 342 -11.48 -43.50 -14.70
CA LEU A 342 -11.29 -42.06 -14.55
C LEU A 342 -12.28 -41.24 -15.39
N ALA A 343 -12.86 -41.79 -16.47
CA ALA A 343 -13.94 -41.14 -17.23
C ALA A 343 -15.24 -41.00 -16.43
N GLU A 344 -15.44 -41.82 -15.38
CA GLU A 344 -16.58 -41.71 -14.46
C GLU A 344 -16.36 -40.61 -13.40
N TYR A 345 -15.13 -40.08 -13.28
CA TYR A 345 -14.84 -39.04 -12.31
C TYR A 345 -15.64 -37.77 -12.63
N ARG A 346 -16.30 -37.23 -11.60
CA ARG A 346 -16.95 -35.92 -11.62
C ARG A 346 -16.39 -35.12 -10.46
N SER A 347 -15.90 -33.91 -10.74
CA SER A 347 -15.43 -33.00 -9.70
C SER A 347 -16.61 -32.59 -8.82
N ILE A 348 -16.56 -32.88 -7.52
CA ILE A 348 -17.59 -32.43 -6.59
C ILE A 348 -17.33 -30.95 -6.27
N GLY A 349 -18.04 -30.06 -6.95
CA GLY A 349 -18.19 -28.64 -6.57
C GLY A 349 -16.99 -27.73 -6.83
N LYS A 350 -16.00 -28.12 -7.64
CA LYS A 350 -14.88 -27.24 -8.05
C LYS A 350 -14.81 -27.13 -9.57
N LEU A 351 -14.71 -25.89 -10.06
CA LEU A 351 -14.57 -25.54 -11.50
C LEU A 351 -15.78 -25.97 -12.36
N GLU A 352 -16.94 -26.21 -11.75
CA GLU A 352 -18.18 -26.46 -12.47
C GLU A 352 -18.91 -25.13 -12.73
N SER A 353 -19.38 -24.94 -13.96
CA SER A 353 -20.17 -23.76 -14.32
C SER A 353 -21.62 -23.90 -13.85
N LYS A 354 -22.15 -22.88 -13.19
CA LYS A 354 -23.51 -22.85 -12.64
C LYS A 354 -24.28 -21.64 -13.13
N PRO A 355 -25.61 -21.75 -13.31
CA PRO A 355 -26.44 -20.61 -13.65
C PRO A 355 -26.42 -19.53 -12.55
N LEU A 356 -26.24 -18.26 -12.95
CA LEU A 356 -26.33 -17.09 -12.09
C LEU A 356 -27.42 -16.14 -12.64
N PRO A 357 -28.60 -16.04 -12.01
CA PRO A 357 -29.66 -15.14 -12.44
C PRO A 357 -29.25 -13.66 -12.31
N LEU A 358 -29.77 -12.80 -13.19
CA LEU A 358 -29.44 -11.36 -13.25
C LEU A 358 -30.62 -10.46 -12.87
N ARG A 359 -30.33 -9.26 -12.36
CA ARG A 359 -31.32 -8.24 -11.96
C ARG A 359 -32.26 -7.80 -13.09
N ALA A 360 -31.71 -7.61 -14.29
CA ALA A 360 -32.44 -7.10 -15.45
C ALA A 360 -33.21 -8.19 -16.22
N GLY A 361 -33.28 -9.41 -15.68
CA GLY A 361 -33.67 -10.61 -16.42
C GLY A 361 -32.50 -11.20 -17.22
N GLY A 362 -32.59 -12.48 -17.57
CA GLY A 362 -31.50 -13.25 -18.17
C GLY A 362 -30.60 -13.96 -17.15
N GLN A 363 -29.52 -14.57 -17.64
CA GLN A 363 -28.65 -15.44 -16.85
C GLN A 363 -27.19 -15.37 -17.31
N ALA A 364 -26.27 -15.28 -16.35
CA ALA A 364 -24.84 -15.49 -16.53
C ALA A 364 -24.43 -16.93 -16.12
N ASN A 365 -23.20 -17.33 -16.46
CA ASN A 365 -22.63 -18.62 -16.08
C ASN A 365 -21.46 -18.38 -15.11
N MET A 366 -21.55 -18.90 -13.88
CA MET A 366 -20.55 -18.70 -12.83
C MET A 366 -19.70 -19.97 -12.63
N ILE A 367 -18.38 -19.84 -12.73
CA ILE A 367 -17.41 -20.85 -12.33
C ILE A 367 -16.98 -20.54 -10.88
N ASP A 368 -17.35 -21.41 -9.95
CA ASP A 368 -16.97 -21.29 -8.53
C ASP A 368 -15.70 -22.13 -8.25
N ASP A 369 -14.60 -21.44 -7.92
CA ASP A 369 -13.38 -22.06 -7.40
C ASP A 369 -12.87 -21.32 -6.15
N ASN A 370 -13.79 -20.86 -5.30
CA ASN A 370 -13.48 -19.92 -4.23
C ASN A 370 -12.81 -20.51 -2.98
N TYR A 371 -12.28 -21.75 -3.00
CA TYR A 371 -11.85 -22.48 -1.78
C TYR A 371 -10.45 -22.09 -1.25
N ASN A 372 -9.44 -22.10 -2.10
CA ASN A 372 -8.05 -21.77 -1.74
C ASN A 372 -7.38 -21.04 -2.91
N ALA A 373 -6.50 -20.07 -2.64
CA ALA A 373 -5.79 -19.33 -3.67
C ALA A 373 -4.28 -19.35 -3.43
N ALA A 374 -3.57 -19.79 -4.45
CA ALA A 374 -2.12 -19.71 -4.59
C ALA A 374 -1.82 -19.48 -6.08
N VAL A 375 -0.65 -18.92 -6.41
CA VAL A 375 -0.33 -18.53 -7.79
C VAL A 375 -0.62 -19.63 -8.83
N PRO A 376 -0.19 -20.90 -8.64
CA PRO A 376 -0.51 -21.97 -9.59
C PRO A 376 -2.01 -22.26 -9.74
N SER A 377 -2.78 -22.16 -8.64
CA SER A 377 -4.23 -22.39 -8.67
C SER A 377 -5.01 -21.24 -9.30
N MET A 378 -4.53 -19.99 -9.16
CA MET A 378 -5.12 -18.83 -9.84
C MET A 378 -4.95 -18.96 -11.36
N LYS A 379 -3.73 -19.27 -11.80
CA LYS A 379 -3.40 -19.47 -13.23
C LYS A 379 -4.25 -20.57 -13.86
N ALA A 380 -4.35 -21.73 -13.22
CA ALA A 380 -5.18 -22.83 -13.71
C ALA A 380 -6.67 -22.45 -13.84
N ALA A 381 -7.20 -21.66 -12.90
CA ALA A 381 -8.59 -21.20 -12.98
C ALA A 381 -8.82 -20.21 -14.15
N PHE A 382 -7.82 -19.38 -14.45
CA PHE A 382 -7.86 -18.47 -15.60
C PHE A 382 -7.83 -19.23 -16.93
N GLU A 383 -6.98 -20.26 -17.03
CA GLU A 383 -6.94 -21.16 -18.21
C GLU A 383 -8.30 -21.85 -18.43
N VAL A 384 -8.93 -22.35 -17.37
CA VAL A 384 -10.27 -22.96 -17.46
C VAL A 384 -11.29 -21.94 -17.95
N ALA A 385 -11.32 -20.73 -17.36
CA ALA A 385 -12.24 -19.67 -17.79
C ALA A 385 -12.02 -19.25 -19.27
N ALA A 386 -10.78 -19.26 -19.76
CA ALA A 386 -10.47 -18.97 -21.16
C ALA A 386 -11.05 -20.01 -22.14
N MET A 387 -11.09 -21.29 -21.73
CA MET A 387 -11.64 -22.39 -22.54
C MET A 387 -13.18 -22.41 -22.61
N HIS A 388 -13.86 -21.73 -21.68
CA HIS A 388 -15.32 -21.66 -21.71
C HIS A 388 -15.80 -20.79 -22.88
N PRO A 389 -16.75 -21.28 -23.70
CA PRO A 389 -17.35 -20.47 -24.74
C PRO A 389 -18.19 -19.35 -24.12
N VAL A 390 -18.07 -18.15 -24.67
CA VAL A 390 -18.95 -17.01 -24.39
C VAL A 390 -19.79 -16.73 -25.62
N ALA A 391 -21.09 -16.48 -25.42
CA ALA A 391 -22.00 -16.15 -26.51
C ALA A 391 -21.54 -14.88 -27.24
N ARG A 392 -21.96 -14.70 -28.50
CA ARG A 392 -21.59 -13.52 -29.29
C ARG A 392 -22.08 -12.25 -28.60
N GLY A 393 -21.14 -11.41 -28.13
CA GLY A 393 -21.43 -10.17 -27.39
C GLY A 393 -21.43 -10.32 -25.86
N ALA A 394 -21.29 -11.54 -25.33
CA ALA A 394 -21.07 -11.80 -23.92
C ALA A 394 -19.59 -11.70 -23.54
N ARG A 395 -19.33 -11.48 -22.24
CA ARG A 395 -18.00 -11.12 -21.71
C ARG A 395 -17.52 -12.13 -20.68
N ARG A 396 -16.20 -12.19 -20.49
CA ARG A 396 -15.54 -12.90 -19.38
C ARG A 396 -15.24 -11.93 -18.25
N VAL A 397 -15.79 -12.20 -17.08
CA VAL A 397 -15.63 -11.40 -15.88
C VAL A 397 -14.93 -12.21 -14.81
N ALA A 398 -13.90 -11.65 -14.20
CA ALA A 398 -13.21 -12.24 -13.05
C ALA A 398 -13.60 -11.51 -11.77
N VAL A 399 -13.93 -12.27 -10.72
CA VAL A 399 -14.13 -11.80 -9.35
C VAL A 399 -13.06 -12.47 -8.50
N LEU A 400 -12.01 -11.71 -8.17
CA LEU A 400 -10.78 -12.23 -7.58
C LEU A 400 -10.59 -11.76 -6.14
N GLY A 401 -10.31 -12.69 -5.23
CA GLY A 401 -9.98 -12.40 -3.83
C GLY A 401 -8.51 -12.67 -3.53
N ARG A 402 -8.01 -12.04 -2.46
CA ARG A 402 -6.62 -12.18 -2.00
C ARG A 402 -6.13 -13.63 -1.84
N MET A 403 -4.81 -13.80 -2.01
CA MET A 403 -4.02 -14.93 -1.51
C MET A 403 -3.51 -14.62 -0.10
N VAL A 404 -3.73 -15.51 0.85
CA VAL A 404 -3.39 -15.29 2.27
C VAL A 404 -2.06 -15.93 2.68
N ASN A 405 -1.50 -15.49 3.81
CA ASN A 405 -0.26 -15.99 4.42
C ASN A 405 1.03 -15.70 3.63
N LEU A 406 1.05 -14.71 2.73
CA LEU A 406 2.23 -14.43 1.88
C LEU A 406 3.25 -13.45 2.49
N GLY A 407 2.95 -12.88 3.67
CA GLY A 407 3.85 -11.96 4.36
C GLY A 407 4.29 -10.79 3.47
N GLU A 408 5.58 -10.45 3.52
CA GLU A 408 6.17 -9.34 2.76
C GLU A 408 6.15 -9.57 1.23
N ARG A 409 6.04 -10.83 0.77
CA ARG A 409 5.96 -11.17 -0.66
C ARG A 409 4.54 -11.06 -1.23
N ALA A 410 3.56 -10.64 -0.43
CA ALA A 410 2.17 -10.53 -0.89
C ALA A 410 2.04 -9.65 -2.14
N ALA A 411 2.63 -8.45 -2.15
CA ALA A 411 2.51 -7.53 -3.29
C ALA A 411 3.12 -8.11 -4.58
N GLU A 412 4.34 -8.66 -4.49
CA GLU A 412 5.05 -9.30 -5.61
C GLU A 412 4.22 -10.46 -6.21
N LEU A 413 3.78 -11.39 -5.37
CA LEU A 413 3.06 -12.59 -5.81
C LEU A 413 1.67 -12.26 -6.38
N HIS A 414 0.97 -11.27 -5.84
CA HIS A 414 -0.29 -10.79 -6.43
C HIS A 414 -0.04 -10.12 -7.78
N ALA A 415 0.96 -9.25 -7.91
CA ALA A 415 1.30 -8.62 -9.18
C ALA A 415 1.67 -9.63 -10.29
N SER A 416 2.23 -10.79 -9.92
CA SER A 416 2.54 -11.87 -10.87
C SER A 416 1.30 -12.48 -11.57
N LEU A 417 0.08 -12.15 -11.11
CA LEU A 417 -1.18 -12.59 -11.71
C LEU A 417 -1.62 -11.74 -12.90
N VAL A 418 -1.06 -10.53 -13.09
CA VAL A 418 -1.53 -9.57 -14.10
C VAL A 418 -1.40 -10.13 -15.52
N GLU A 419 -0.24 -10.64 -15.90
CA GLU A 419 -0.02 -11.24 -17.22
C GLU A 419 -0.96 -12.44 -17.47
N PRO A 420 -1.08 -13.43 -16.56
CA PRO A 420 -2.08 -14.50 -16.68
C PRO A 420 -3.53 -14.02 -16.82
N ILE A 421 -3.92 -12.96 -16.10
CA ILE A 421 -5.27 -12.38 -16.19
C ILE A 421 -5.52 -11.82 -17.59
N ILE A 422 -4.55 -11.10 -18.16
CA ILE A 422 -4.63 -10.54 -19.50
C ILE A 422 -4.68 -11.67 -20.54
N ALA A 423 -3.79 -12.65 -20.42
CA ALA A 423 -3.71 -13.80 -21.34
C ALA A 423 -5.00 -14.62 -21.38
N ALA A 424 -5.75 -14.69 -20.28
CA ALA A 424 -7.03 -15.38 -20.21
C ALA A 424 -8.20 -14.62 -20.87
N GLY A 425 -7.97 -13.37 -21.31
CA GLY A 425 -8.96 -12.60 -22.06
C GLY A 425 -10.16 -12.17 -21.21
N PHE A 426 -9.95 -11.80 -19.94
CA PHE A 426 -11.00 -11.20 -19.11
C PHE A 426 -11.32 -9.78 -19.56
N ASP A 427 -12.59 -9.48 -19.83
CA ASP A 427 -13.06 -8.14 -20.16
C ASP A 427 -13.11 -7.23 -18.93
N LYS A 428 -13.38 -7.80 -17.74
CA LYS A 428 -13.46 -7.04 -16.48
C LYS A 428 -13.01 -7.87 -15.29
N VAL A 429 -12.26 -7.25 -14.38
CA VAL A 429 -11.68 -7.90 -13.20
C VAL A 429 -12.03 -7.09 -11.96
N PHE A 430 -12.89 -7.64 -11.11
CA PHE A 430 -13.26 -7.08 -9.82
C PHE A 430 -12.46 -7.76 -8.71
N MET A 431 -11.92 -6.98 -7.78
CA MET A 431 -10.92 -7.47 -6.84
C MET A 431 -11.34 -7.26 -5.38
N HIS A 432 -11.00 -8.20 -4.50
CA HIS A 432 -11.33 -8.14 -3.07
C HIS A 432 -10.12 -8.36 -2.15
N GLY A 433 -9.90 -7.42 -1.23
CA GLY A 433 -8.86 -7.49 -0.20
C GLY A 433 -7.66 -6.60 -0.52
N GLU A 434 -7.09 -5.96 0.51
CA GLU A 434 -5.99 -4.96 0.40
C GLU A 434 -4.82 -5.43 -0.47
N GLU A 435 -4.45 -6.70 -0.40
CA GLU A 435 -3.32 -7.28 -1.15
C GLU A 435 -3.54 -7.29 -2.67
N MET A 436 -4.80 -7.23 -3.12
CA MET A 436 -5.12 -7.12 -4.55
C MET A 436 -4.83 -5.72 -5.12
N ALA A 437 -4.43 -4.74 -4.31
CA ALA A 437 -3.96 -3.43 -4.78
C ALA A 437 -2.82 -3.57 -5.81
N ALA A 438 -1.91 -4.52 -5.59
CA ALA A 438 -0.79 -4.78 -6.50
C ALA A 438 -1.24 -5.26 -7.90
N VAL A 439 -2.40 -5.91 -8.01
CA VAL A 439 -3.03 -6.25 -9.30
C VAL A 439 -3.75 -5.02 -9.85
N HIS A 440 -4.53 -4.35 -9.01
CA HIS A 440 -5.33 -3.18 -9.39
C HIS A 440 -4.51 -2.04 -10.00
N GLU A 441 -3.33 -1.76 -9.46
CA GLU A 441 -2.43 -0.69 -9.93
C GLU A 441 -1.79 -1.00 -11.29
N ARG A 442 -1.70 -2.28 -11.68
CA ARG A 442 -0.98 -2.74 -12.87
C ARG A 442 -1.89 -3.26 -13.98
N LEU A 443 -3.17 -3.48 -13.69
CA LEU A 443 -4.15 -3.94 -14.67
C LEU A 443 -4.57 -2.77 -15.59
N PRO A 444 -4.73 -2.99 -16.91
CA PRO A 444 -5.23 -1.95 -17.82
C PRO A 444 -6.57 -1.37 -17.35
N GLU A 445 -6.71 -0.05 -17.44
CA GLU A 445 -7.89 0.70 -16.94
C GLU A 445 -9.24 0.15 -17.49
N PRO A 446 -9.37 -0.22 -18.79
CA PRO A 446 -10.60 -0.81 -19.30
C PRO A 446 -10.99 -2.14 -18.61
N MET A 447 -10.00 -2.97 -18.27
CA MET A 447 -10.19 -4.26 -17.60
C MET A 447 -10.42 -4.13 -16.10
N ASN A 448 -10.06 -2.99 -15.50
CA ASN A 448 -10.15 -2.81 -14.06
C ASN A 448 -11.59 -2.56 -13.63
N GLY A 449 -12.16 -3.51 -12.90
CA GLY A 449 -13.50 -3.45 -12.30
C GLY A 449 -13.52 -2.84 -10.90
N GLY A 450 -12.36 -2.50 -10.34
CA GLY A 450 -12.19 -1.88 -9.04
C GLY A 450 -11.73 -2.84 -7.94
N LEU A 451 -11.24 -2.24 -6.85
CA LEU A 451 -10.78 -2.91 -5.64
C LEU A 451 -11.75 -2.66 -4.48
N PHE A 452 -12.18 -3.74 -3.82
CA PHE A 452 -13.20 -3.73 -2.79
C PHE A 452 -12.69 -4.36 -1.49
N GLN A 453 -13.11 -3.80 -0.35
CA GLN A 453 -12.85 -4.38 0.98
C GLN A 453 -14.09 -5.00 1.61
N ASP A 454 -15.26 -4.78 1.00
CA ASP A 454 -16.56 -5.28 1.45
C ASP A 454 -17.12 -6.24 0.39
N ALA A 455 -17.35 -7.49 0.78
CA ALA A 455 -17.75 -8.54 -0.16
C ALA A 455 -19.19 -8.35 -0.68
N ARG A 456 -20.09 -7.78 0.14
CA ARG A 456 -21.48 -7.53 -0.28
C ARG A 456 -21.52 -6.47 -1.37
N HIS A 457 -20.79 -5.38 -1.18
CA HIS A 457 -20.68 -4.30 -2.13
C HIS A 457 -20.03 -4.75 -3.44
N LEU A 458 -18.97 -5.56 -3.35
CA LEU A 458 -18.39 -6.18 -4.52
C LEU A 458 -19.44 -7.00 -5.29
N ALA A 459 -20.21 -7.85 -4.61
CA ALA A 459 -21.25 -8.65 -5.25
C ALA A 459 -22.33 -7.79 -5.93
N ASP A 460 -22.75 -6.69 -5.30
CA ASP A 460 -23.71 -5.75 -5.88
C ASP A 460 -23.14 -5.05 -7.12
N THR A 461 -21.89 -4.59 -7.07
CA THR A 461 -21.22 -3.93 -8.21
C THR A 461 -21.04 -4.87 -9.39
N VAL A 462 -20.61 -6.11 -9.12
CA VAL A 462 -20.50 -7.15 -10.16
C VAL A 462 -21.85 -7.38 -10.78
N MET A 463 -22.90 -7.57 -9.97
CA MET A 463 -24.26 -7.82 -10.47
C MET A 463 -24.79 -6.68 -11.35
N ASP A 464 -24.49 -5.42 -11.01
CA ASP A 464 -24.86 -4.26 -11.82
C ASP A 464 -24.08 -4.19 -13.15
N TYR A 465 -22.92 -4.83 -13.25
CA TYR A 465 -22.11 -4.90 -14.48
C TYR A 465 -22.51 -6.04 -15.41
N LEU A 466 -22.96 -7.17 -14.86
CA LEU A 466 -23.24 -8.39 -15.62
C LEU A 466 -24.36 -8.20 -16.65
N ARG A 467 -24.24 -8.92 -17.76
CA ARG A 467 -25.21 -9.01 -18.84
C ARG A 467 -25.52 -10.47 -19.14
N ASP A 468 -26.64 -10.70 -19.81
CA ASP A 468 -27.07 -12.02 -20.24
C ASP A 468 -25.96 -12.74 -21.03
N GLY A 469 -25.70 -14.00 -20.68
CA GLY A 469 -24.68 -14.84 -21.31
C GLY A 469 -23.24 -14.63 -20.82
N ASP A 470 -22.96 -13.67 -19.94
CA ASP A 470 -21.61 -13.45 -19.40
C ASP A 470 -21.08 -14.69 -18.65
N LEU A 471 -19.76 -14.89 -18.68
CA LEU A 471 -19.06 -15.89 -17.87
C LEU A 471 -18.38 -15.22 -16.68
N VAL A 472 -18.61 -15.70 -15.47
CA VAL A 472 -18.07 -15.14 -14.23
C VAL A 472 -17.18 -16.16 -13.52
N LEU A 473 -15.88 -15.87 -13.38
CA LEU A 473 -14.98 -16.68 -12.55
C LEU A 473 -14.91 -16.09 -11.13
N VAL A 474 -15.23 -16.88 -10.09
CA VAL A 474 -15.06 -16.48 -8.70
C VAL A 474 -13.90 -17.26 -8.07
N LYS A 475 -12.82 -16.55 -7.70
CA LYS A 475 -11.58 -17.18 -7.24
C LYS A 475 -10.88 -16.39 -6.14
N GLY A 476 -10.60 -17.00 -4.99
CA GLY A 476 -9.90 -16.33 -3.89
C GLY A 476 -9.74 -17.21 -2.66
N SER A 477 -9.05 -16.71 -1.62
CA SER A 477 -8.93 -17.43 -0.35
C SER A 477 -10.14 -17.23 0.56
N VAL A 478 -10.69 -18.31 1.12
CA VAL A 478 -11.82 -18.25 2.09
C VAL A 478 -11.43 -17.86 3.52
N ARG A 479 -10.14 -17.98 3.88
CA ARG A 479 -9.71 -17.81 5.28
C ARG A 479 -9.53 -16.33 5.62
N ALA A 480 -10.01 -15.92 6.79
CA ALA A 480 -9.98 -14.53 7.26
C ALA A 480 -10.47 -13.54 6.20
N SER A 481 -11.54 -13.90 5.49
CA SER A 481 -12.06 -13.15 4.35
C SER A 481 -13.56 -13.37 4.21
N GLU A 482 -14.30 -12.29 3.98
CA GLU A 482 -15.72 -12.34 3.60
C GLU A 482 -15.95 -13.02 2.25
N PHE A 483 -14.88 -13.17 1.45
CA PHE A 483 -14.89 -13.74 0.11
C PHE A 483 -15.41 -15.18 0.04
N ARG A 484 -15.40 -15.92 1.15
CA ARG A 484 -16.04 -17.25 1.26
C ARG A 484 -17.51 -17.21 0.84
N SER A 485 -18.19 -16.13 1.15
CA SER A 485 -19.61 -15.96 0.88
C SER A 485 -19.87 -15.43 -0.53
N MET A 486 -18.84 -15.14 -1.34
CA MET A 486 -18.98 -14.42 -2.62
C MET A 486 -19.97 -15.08 -3.60
N PRO A 487 -19.92 -16.40 -3.88
CA PRO A 487 -20.89 -17.04 -4.77
C PRO A 487 -22.33 -16.88 -4.28
N LYS A 488 -22.54 -17.05 -2.97
CA LYS A 488 -23.85 -16.84 -2.33
C LYS A 488 -24.29 -15.38 -2.40
N LEU A 489 -23.37 -14.43 -2.16
CA LEU A 489 -23.65 -13.00 -2.21
C LEU A 489 -23.99 -12.51 -3.61
N LEU A 490 -23.34 -13.06 -4.64
CA LEU A 490 -23.70 -12.82 -6.04
C LEU A 490 -25.10 -13.36 -6.34
N GLN A 491 -25.43 -14.56 -5.86
CA GLN A 491 -26.75 -15.13 -6.05
C GLN A 491 -27.84 -14.30 -5.33
N GLU A 492 -27.58 -13.89 -4.09
CA GLU A 492 -28.46 -12.97 -3.33
C GLU A 492 -28.49 -11.54 -3.90
N ALA A 493 -27.49 -11.13 -4.70
CA ALA A 493 -27.49 -9.80 -5.32
C ALA A 493 -28.55 -9.66 -6.41
N ALA A 494 -28.90 -10.77 -7.08
CA ALA A 494 -29.89 -10.80 -8.15
C ALA A 494 -31.28 -10.35 -7.66
N ASP A 495 -31.64 -10.71 -6.42
CA ASP A 495 -32.95 -10.41 -5.83
C ASP A 495 -33.00 -9.05 -5.10
N ARG A 496 -31.88 -8.33 -5.03
CA ARG A 496 -31.75 -7.04 -4.33
C ARG A 496 -31.93 -5.87 -5.31
N PRO A 497 -32.56 -4.74 -4.89
CA PRO A 497 -32.66 -3.54 -5.71
C PRO A 497 -31.26 -3.01 -6.08
N ALA A 498 -31.14 -2.41 -7.27
CA ALA A 498 -29.89 -1.83 -7.77
C ALA A 498 -29.27 -0.87 -6.74
N SER A 499 -27.95 -0.95 -6.58
CA SER A 499 -27.24 -0.11 -5.61
C SER A 499 -27.25 1.36 -6.06
N LYS A 500 -27.35 2.31 -5.11
CA LYS A 500 -27.07 3.73 -5.42
C LYS A 500 -25.63 3.78 -5.99
N PRO A 501 -25.37 4.47 -7.12
CA PRO A 501 -24.04 4.47 -7.74
C PRO A 501 -22.98 4.90 -6.72
N ARG A 502 -21.93 4.08 -6.56
CA ARG A 502 -20.88 4.36 -5.58
C ARG A 502 -20.08 5.58 -6.02
N LEU A 503 -19.99 6.57 -5.15
CA LEU A 503 -19.15 7.74 -5.34
C LEU A 503 -17.68 7.35 -5.49
N GLN A 504 -16.99 8.03 -6.39
CA GLN A 504 -15.56 7.82 -6.67
C GLN A 504 -14.72 8.14 -5.43
N ALA A 505 -13.71 7.31 -5.11
CA ALA A 505 -12.74 7.68 -4.08
C ALA A 505 -11.89 8.86 -4.56
N LEU A 506 -11.52 9.78 -3.67
CA LEU A 506 -10.62 10.88 -4.04
C LEU A 506 -9.28 10.30 -4.52
N PRO A 507 -8.87 10.52 -5.78
CA PRO A 507 -7.66 9.92 -6.32
C PRO A 507 -6.42 10.29 -5.51
N ALA A 508 -5.48 9.35 -5.37
CA ALA A 508 -4.24 9.59 -4.63
C ALA A 508 -3.46 10.78 -5.22
N GLY A 509 -2.96 11.66 -4.36
CA GLY A 509 -2.22 12.86 -4.77
C GLY A 509 -3.07 14.00 -5.33
N THR A 510 -4.40 13.84 -5.40
CA THR A 510 -5.34 14.90 -5.79
C THR A 510 -6.03 15.53 -4.59
N SER A 511 -6.72 16.65 -4.82
CA SER A 511 -7.50 17.35 -3.82
C SER A 511 -8.93 17.56 -4.27
N ALA A 512 -9.80 17.88 -3.32
CA ALA A 512 -11.15 18.35 -3.55
C ALA A 512 -11.31 19.76 -3.01
N GLY A 513 -12.14 20.56 -3.66
CA GLY A 513 -12.46 21.92 -3.28
C GLY A 513 -13.93 22.24 -3.52
N MET A 514 -14.55 23.03 -2.64
CA MET A 514 -15.94 23.45 -2.76
C MET A 514 -16.10 24.84 -2.17
N LEU A 515 -16.74 25.74 -2.91
CA LEU A 515 -17.08 27.10 -2.50
C LEU A 515 -18.60 27.25 -2.52
N VAL A 516 -19.18 27.71 -1.41
CA VAL A 516 -20.64 27.78 -1.22
C VAL A 516 -21.02 29.16 -0.68
N ASP A 517 -22.06 29.75 -1.24
CA ASP A 517 -22.77 30.89 -0.64
C ASP A 517 -23.63 30.36 0.52
N LEU A 518 -23.33 30.75 1.77
CA LEU A 518 -23.96 30.14 2.94
C LEU A 518 -25.45 30.48 3.09
N GLU A 519 -25.84 31.67 2.63
CA GLU A 519 -27.20 32.18 2.71
C GLU A 519 -28.11 31.39 1.77
N THR A 520 -27.78 31.39 0.49
CA THR A 520 -28.55 30.69 -0.57
C THR A 520 -28.33 29.18 -0.55
N GLY A 521 -27.12 28.73 -0.21
CA GLY A 521 -26.67 27.34 -0.37
C GLY A 521 -26.16 27.00 -1.76
N GLU A 522 -26.05 27.99 -2.63
CA GLU A 522 -25.54 27.83 -3.99
C GLU A 522 -24.07 27.43 -3.98
N VAL A 523 -23.71 26.41 -4.77
CA VAL A 523 -22.33 26.00 -4.98
C VAL A 523 -21.73 26.86 -6.08
N LEU A 524 -20.89 27.81 -5.68
CA LEU A 524 -20.25 28.76 -6.61
C LEU A 524 -19.11 28.12 -7.41
N ARG A 525 -18.42 27.14 -6.81
CA ARG A 525 -17.34 26.38 -7.45
C ARG A 525 -17.16 25.02 -6.77
N ALA A 526 -16.89 23.98 -7.54
CA ALA A 526 -16.59 22.66 -6.99
C ALA A 526 -15.61 21.88 -7.86
N THR A 527 -14.77 21.08 -7.22
CA THR A 527 -13.87 20.09 -7.83
C THR A 527 -13.78 18.87 -6.92
N ASN A 528 -14.05 17.68 -7.47
CA ASN A 528 -14.02 16.41 -6.73
C ASN A 528 -14.84 16.43 -5.42
N GLU A 529 -15.87 17.28 -5.32
CA GLU A 529 -16.63 17.53 -4.09
C GLU A 529 -17.46 16.32 -3.66
N ALA A 530 -17.87 15.50 -4.64
CA ALA A 530 -18.57 14.24 -4.45
C ALA A 530 -17.63 13.06 -4.20
N CYS A 531 -16.31 13.24 -4.31
CA CYS A 531 -15.37 12.16 -4.06
C CYS A 531 -15.29 11.80 -2.57
N VAL A 532 -15.21 10.51 -2.29
CA VAL A 532 -15.17 9.97 -0.92
C VAL A 532 -13.74 9.96 -0.41
N PHE A 533 -13.55 10.41 0.83
CA PHE A 533 -12.28 10.28 1.54
C PHE A 533 -12.49 9.90 3.01
N SER A 534 -11.43 9.45 3.68
CA SER A 534 -11.48 9.09 5.10
C SER A 534 -11.34 10.33 6.01
N PRO A 535 -12.38 10.70 6.76
CA PRO A 535 -12.35 11.93 7.53
C PRO A 535 -11.66 11.76 8.89
N ARG A 536 -10.45 12.29 9.03
CA ARG A 536 -9.84 12.48 10.35
C ARG A 536 -10.57 13.59 11.11
N HIS A 537 -10.84 13.40 12.39
CA HIS A 537 -11.48 14.37 13.30
C HIS A 537 -12.87 14.92 12.93
N LEU A 538 -13.55 14.44 11.86
CA LEU A 538 -14.94 14.87 11.55
C LEU A 538 -15.93 14.53 12.66
N SER A 539 -15.74 13.41 13.36
CA SER A 539 -16.54 13.06 14.53
C SER A 539 -16.48 14.13 15.63
N GLN A 540 -15.33 14.80 15.78
CA GLN A 540 -15.16 15.86 16.77
C GLN A 540 -15.93 17.12 16.38
N LEU A 541 -15.92 17.47 15.08
CA LEU A 541 -16.70 18.61 14.57
C LEU A 541 -18.21 18.36 14.70
N LEU A 542 -18.68 17.15 14.38
CA LEU A 542 -20.07 16.73 14.61
C LEU A 542 -20.44 16.76 16.10
N LEU A 543 -19.50 16.39 16.98
CA LEU A 543 -19.70 16.45 18.43
C LEU A 543 -19.83 17.89 18.94
N VAL A 544 -19.06 18.84 18.39
CA VAL A 544 -19.20 20.27 18.69
C VAL A 544 -20.55 20.79 18.22
N ALA A 545 -21.01 20.39 17.03
CA ALA A 545 -22.33 20.75 16.51
C ALA A 545 -23.48 20.19 17.38
N LEU A 546 -23.38 18.91 17.77
CA LEU A 546 -24.35 18.28 18.67
C LEU A 546 -24.35 18.94 20.06
N CYS A 547 -23.17 19.35 20.57
CA CYS A 547 -23.09 20.12 21.81
C CYS A 547 -23.81 21.47 21.68
N ALA A 548 -23.66 22.18 20.55
CA ALA A 548 -24.37 23.44 20.31
C ALA A 548 -25.89 23.25 20.29
N GLU A 549 -26.38 22.17 19.68
CA GLU A 549 -27.80 21.81 19.69
C GLU A 549 -28.34 21.63 21.11
N ARG A 550 -27.63 20.86 21.94
CA ARG A 550 -28.02 20.62 23.34
C ARG A 550 -27.95 21.88 24.20
N MET A 551 -26.97 22.75 23.95
CA MET A 551 -26.91 24.05 24.61
C MET A 551 -28.06 24.97 24.20
N ALA A 552 -28.52 24.91 22.95
CA ALA A 552 -29.70 25.66 22.50
C ALA A 552 -31.00 25.13 23.12
N GLN A 553 -31.05 23.84 23.47
CA GLN A 553 -32.17 23.20 24.18
C GLN A 553 -32.13 23.46 25.70
N GLY A 554 -31.03 23.99 26.24
CA GLY A 554 -30.84 24.23 27.67
C GLY A 554 -30.36 23.00 28.46
N ASP A 555 -29.99 21.91 27.78
CA ASP A 555 -29.54 20.66 28.41
C ASP A 555 -28.12 20.75 28.98
N VAL A 556 -27.29 21.63 28.43
CA VAL A 556 -25.85 21.78 28.75
C VAL A 556 -25.48 23.26 28.68
N ALA A 557 -24.61 23.72 29.57
CA ALA A 557 -24.02 25.06 29.55
C ALA A 557 -22.50 25.01 29.34
N ALA A 558 -21.92 26.09 28.82
CA ALA A 558 -20.48 26.15 28.53
C ALA A 558 -19.62 26.06 29.79
N ALA A 559 -20.19 26.51 30.93
CA ALA A 559 -19.56 26.49 32.24
C ALA A 559 -19.68 25.14 32.96
N ASP A 560 -20.45 24.18 32.41
CA ASP A 560 -20.64 22.89 33.05
C ASP A 560 -19.31 22.16 33.18
N ALA A 561 -19.06 21.60 34.37
CA ALA A 561 -17.87 20.85 34.67
C ALA A 561 -17.98 19.43 34.10
N ALA A 562 -17.19 19.15 33.06
CA ALA A 562 -17.05 17.82 32.48
C ALA A 562 -15.81 17.11 33.05
N ALA A 563 -15.98 15.89 33.55
CA ALA A 563 -14.88 15.07 34.03
C ALA A 563 -14.03 14.58 32.85
N VAL A 564 -12.72 14.86 32.90
CA VAL A 564 -11.74 14.36 31.93
C VAL A 564 -11.66 12.84 32.02
N ARG A 565 -11.92 12.17 30.90
CA ARG A 565 -11.94 10.70 30.83
C ARG A 565 -10.60 10.15 30.35
N PRO A 566 -10.19 8.97 30.84
CA PRO A 566 -9.00 8.32 30.30
C PRO A 566 -9.23 7.94 28.84
N VAL A 567 -8.24 8.20 28.00
CA VAL A 567 -8.23 7.79 26.60
C VAL A 567 -7.47 6.48 26.47
N SER A 568 -8.02 5.52 25.73
CA SER A 568 -7.29 4.26 25.49
C SER A 568 -5.94 4.52 24.79
N PRO A 569 -4.89 3.71 25.05
CA PRO A 569 -3.60 3.89 24.37
C PRO A 569 -3.72 3.94 22.84
N LYS A 570 -4.67 3.18 22.28
CA LYS A 570 -4.98 3.16 20.85
C LYS A 570 -5.58 4.48 20.35
N ALA A 571 -6.43 5.13 21.14
CA ALA A 571 -7.02 6.43 20.78
C ALA A 571 -6.03 7.58 20.99
N ALA A 572 -5.16 7.49 22.00
CA ALA A 572 -4.11 8.46 22.28
C ALA A 572 -2.98 8.44 21.23
N LYS A 573 -2.62 7.27 20.70
CA LYS A 573 -1.49 7.09 19.78
C LYS A 573 -1.55 8.02 18.55
N GLY A 574 -0.50 8.81 18.36
CA GLY A 574 -0.29 9.63 17.16
C GLY A 574 -1.37 10.69 16.93
N GLY A 575 -1.90 11.29 18.01
CA GLY A 575 -2.88 12.36 17.95
C GLY A 575 -2.67 13.43 19.02
N PRO A 576 -3.18 14.65 18.79
CA PRO A 576 -3.10 15.72 19.76
C PRO A 576 -3.94 15.40 20.99
N LEU A 577 -3.40 15.75 22.16
CA LEU A 577 -4.04 15.67 23.47
C LEU A 577 -3.83 17.02 24.17
N VAL A 578 -4.74 17.38 25.07
CA VAL A 578 -4.48 18.47 26.03
C VAL A 578 -3.58 17.96 27.16
N GLY A 579 -3.75 16.69 27.56
CA GLY A 579 -2.92 16.06 28.58
C GLY A 579 -3.31 16.40 30.02
N VAL A 580 -4.55 16.87 30.24
CA VAL A 580 -5.08 17.08 31.59
C VAL A 580 -5.29 15.71 32.29
N PRO A 581 -4.91 15.55 33.57
CA PRO A 581 -5.09 14.29 34.29
C PRO A 581 -6.53 13.77 34.26
N ALA A 582 -6.69 12.45 34.13
CA ALA A 582 -8.01 11.82 34.19
C ALA A 582 -8.67 12.05 35.56
N GLY A 583 -9.97 12.36 35.56
CA GLY A 583 -10.73 12.71 36.76
C GLY A 583 -10.72 14.21 37.10
N SER A 584 -9.83 15.01 36.51
CA SER A 584 -9.91 16.47 36.61
C SER A 584 -11.19 17.00 35.95
N ALA A 585 -11.66 18.16 36.38
CA ALA A 585 -12.79 18.85 35.76
C ALA A 585 -12.29 19.87 34.73
N MET A 586 -12.93 19.90 33.56
CA MET A 586 -12.76 20.96 32.55
C MET A 586 -14.14 21.50 32.18
N ALA A 587 -14.25 22.81 31.94
CA ALA A 587 -15.50 23.38 31.45
C ALA A 587 -15.82 22.81 30.05
N VAL A 588 -17.09 22.57 29.73
CA VAL A 588 -17.52 22.15 28.39
C VAL A 588 -16.98 23.10 27.31
N GLY A 589 -16.97 24.41 27.58
CA GLY A 589 -16.38 25.41 26.70
C GLY A 589 -14.87 25.21 26.44
N ASP A 590 -14.11 24.75 27.44
CA ASP A 590 -12.68 24.43 27.27
C ASP A 590 -12.47 23.18 26.44
N LEU A 591 -13.32 22.16 26.62
CA LEU A 591 -13.27 20.96 25.77
C LEU A 591 -13.56 21.31 24.30
N ILE A 592 -14.54 22.17 24.04
CA ILE A 592 -14.84 22.66 22.69
C ILE A 592 -13.66 23.44 22.11
N ARG A 593 -13.06 24.37 22.88
CA ARG A 593 -11.87 25.11 22.45
C ARG A 593 -10.70 24.17 22.13
N ALA A 594 -10.47 23.16 22.95
CA ALA A 594 -9.41 22.16 22.73
C ALA A 594 -9.63 21.33 21.45
N ILE A 595 -10.89 21.03 21.12
CA ILE A 595 -11.26 20.36 19.86
C ILE A 595 -11.07 21.30 18.66
N ALA A 596 -11.58 22.53 18.75
CA ALA A 596 -11.59 23.48 17.64
C ALA A 596 -10.17 23.97 17.27
N VAL A 597 -9.32 24.24 18.26
CA VAL A 597 -7.96 24.79 18.06
C VAL A 597 -6.92 23.68 17.87
N TRP A 598 -7.00 22.60 18.64
CA TRP A 598 -5.94 21.58 18.73
C TRP A 598 -6.38 20.17 18.31
N ASN A 599 -7.66 19.96 17.95
CA ASN A 599 -8.24 18.64 17.65
C ASN A 599 -8.05 17.60 18.76
N ALA A 600 -7.98 18.05 20.02
CA ALA A 600 -7.57 17.22 21.14
C ALA A 600 -8.50 16.01 21.36
N ARG A 601 -7.94 14.80 21.29
CA ARG A 601 -8.72 13.54 21.29
C ARG A 601 -9.29 13.20 22.67
N ASP A 602 -8.56 13.53 23.73
CA ASP A 602 -9.01 13.45 25.12
C ASP A 602 -10.15 14.40 25.41
N ALA A 603 -10.11 15.61 24.87
CA ALA A 603 -11.22 16.54 24.97
C ALA A 603 -12.48 16.00 24.27
N ALA A 604 -12.34 15.44 23.06
CA ALA A 604 -13.45 14.83 22.33
C ALA A 604 -14.08 13.62 23.06
N VAL A 605 -13.26 12.72 23.60
CA VAL A 605 -13.76 11.58 24.38
C VAL A 605 -14.47 12.03 25.66
N SER A 606 -13.92 13.05 26.34
CA SER A 606 -14.50 13.59 27.57
C SER A 606 -15.83 14.30 27.29
N LEU A 607 -15.90 15.10 26.22
CA LEU A 607 -17.13 15.77 25.80
C LEU A 607 -18.21 14.73 25.40
N ALA A 608 -17.84 13.70 24.64
CA ALA A 608 -18.76 12.62 24.26
C ALA A 608 -19.34 11.90 25.48
N ALA A 609 -18.51 11.58 26.48
CA ALA A 609 -18.94 10.96 27.72
C ALA A 609 -19.81 11.90 28.57
N HIS A 610 -19.55 13.20 28.56
CA HIS A 610 -20.39 14.17 29.26
C HIS A 610 -21.79 14.28 28.62
N LEU A 611 -21.88 14.34 27.29
CA LEU A 611 -23.16 14.49 26.59
C LEU A 611 -24.01 13.20 26.62
N HIS A 612 -23.39 12.02 26.50
CA HIS A 612 -24.13 10.76 26.27
C HIS A 612 -23.69 9.61 27.19
N GLY A 613 -22.99 9.89 28.29
CA GLY A 613 -22.54 8.90 29.26
C GLY A 613 -21.32 8.08 28.84
N SER A 614 -21.17 7.77 27.54
CA SER A 614 -20.00 7.06 27.01
C SER A 614 -19.67 7.45 25.57
N ALA A 615 -18.42 7.20 25.17
CA ALA A 615 -17.97 7.38 23.79
C ALA A 615 -18.70 6.48 22.77
N VAL A 616 -19.15 5.29 23.20
CA VAL A 616 -19.90 4.36 22.34
C VAL A 616 -21.31 4.90 22.09
N ALA A 617 -22.02 5.27 23.16
CA ALA A 617 -23.37 5.86 23.04
C ALA A 617 -23.37 7.16 22.24
N ALA A 618 -22.33 7.99 22.40
CA ALA A 618 -22.17 9.20 21.61
C ALA A 618 -21.98 8.91 20.11
N LEU A 619 -21.28 7.85 19.72
CA LEU A 619 -21.06 7.51 18.31
C LEU A 619 -22.38 7.26 17.57
N ASP A 620 -23.30 6.51 18.18
CA ASP A 620 -24.62 6.24 17.59
C ASP A 620 -25.41 7.54 17.39
N LYS A 621 -25.33 8.46 18.37
CA LYS A 621 -25.96 9.79 18.27
C LYS A 621 -25.33 10.65 17.18
N LEU A 622 -24.00 10.63 17.02
CA LEU A 622 -23.34 11.34 15.93
C LEU A 622 -23.74 10.81 14.55
N GLN A 623 -23.87 9.48 14.40
CA GLN A 623 -24.28 8.88 13.13
C GLN A 623 -25.75 9.22 12.80
N ALA A 624 -26.63 9.22 13.81
CA ALA A 624 -28.01 9.66 13.65
C ALA A 624 -28.11 11.16 13.31
N PHE A 625 -27.32 12.00 13.98
CA PHE A 625 -27.25 13.44 13.71
C PHE A 625 -26.76 13.72 12.28
N ALA A 626 -25.68 13.07 11.84
CA ALA A 626 -25.20 13.18 10.46
C ALA A 626 -26.27 12.77 9.43
N SER A 627 -27.00 11.68 9.69
CA SER A 627 -28.11 11.26 8.82
C SER A 627 -29.25 12.28 8.78
N ALA A 628 -29.59 12.90 9.91
CA ALA A 628 -30.63 13.93 9.98
C ALA A 628 -30.26 15.21 9.20
N LEU A 629 -28.96 15.51 9.11
CA LEU A 629 -28.42 16.60 8.27
C LEU A 629 -28.33 16.23 6.78
N GLY A 630 -28.70 15.01 6.42
CA GLY A 630 -28.58 14.50 5.05
C GLY A 630 -27.13 14.22 4.64
N MET A 631 -26.22 13.93 5.57
CA MET A 631 -24.84 13.54 5.26
C MET A 631 -24.80 12.05 4.85
N GLU A 632 -25.39 11.72 3.70
CA GLU A 632 -25.66 10.34 3.26
C GLU A 632 -24.40 9.51 3.01
N HIS A 633 -23.22 10.14 2.90
CA HIS A 633 -21.95 9.47 2.58
C HIS A 633 -21.00 9.44 3.77
N THR A 634 -21.44 9.94 4.93
CA THR A 634 -20.66 10.04 6.14
C THR A 634 -20.81 8.80 7.02
N VAL A 635 -19.71 8.09 7.24
CA VAL A 635 -19.63 6.94 8.14
C VAL A 635 -18.54 7.16 9.18
N LEU A 636 -18.93 7.15 10.46
CA LEU A 636 -18.03 7.31 11.59
C LEU A 636 -17.78 5.97 12.30
N LYS A 637 -16.60 5.78 12.88
CA LYS A 637 -16.27 4.57 13.67
C LYS A 637 -15.77 4.85 15.08
N ASN A 638 -15.62 6.12 15.46
CA ASN A 638 -15.23 6.55 16.80
C ASN A 638 -15.50 8.04 16.99
N VAL A 639 -15.53 8.47 18.25
CA VAL A 639 -15.66 9.89 18.63
C VAL A 639 -14.33 10.62 18.73
N SER A 640 -13.22 9.89 18.96
CA SER A 640 -11.90 10.49 19.14
C SER A 640 -11.33 11.12 17.87
N GLY A 641 -11.93 10.85 16.70
CA GLY A 641 -11.50 11.38 15.41
C GLY A 641 -10.30 10.67 14.78
N ARG A 642 -10.01 9.44 15.23
CA ARG A 642 -8.97 8.58 14.66
C ARG A 642 -9.49 7.94 13.36
N ILE A 643 -8.59 7.70 12.40
CA ILE A 643 -8.93 6.94 11.18
C ILE A 643 -9.11 5.45 11.52
N GLN A 644 -10.19 4.86 11.01
CA GLN A 644 -10.47 3.42 11.03
C GLN A 644 -10.99 2.96 9.67
N THR A 645 -10.73 1.71 9.32
CA THR A 645 -11.25 1.08 8.11
C THR A 645 -12.78 1.20 8.04
N GLY A 646 -13.28 1.62 6.87
CA GLY A 646 -14.70 1.85 6.65
C GLY A 646 -15.25 3.20 7.13
N GLN A 647 -14.40 4.17 7.50
CA GLN A 647 -14.83 5.58 7.65
C GLN A 647 -14.80 6.32 6.31
N SER A 648 -15.80 7.15 6.06
CA SER A 648 -15.97 7.89 4.81
C SER A 648 -16.71 9.22 5.02
N THR A 649 -16.52 10.18 4.11
CA THR A 649 -17.33 11.40 3.93
C THR A 649 -17.06 11.98 2.54
N THR A 650 -17.83 13.01 2.16
CA THR A 650 -17.56 13.91 1.02
C THR A 650 -17.41 15.36 1.49
N LEU A 651 -16.96 16.27 0.61
CA LEU A 651 -17.00 17.71 0.91
C LEU A 651 -18.43 18.25 0.93
N ALA A 652 -19.32 17.69 0.11
CA ALA A 652 -20.74 18.04 0.11
C ALA A 652 -21.39 17.79 1.48
N ASP A 653 -21.09 16.66 2.12
CA ASP A 653 -21.58 16.35 3.48
C ASP A 653 -21.03 17.33 4.51
N ILE A 654 -19.73 17.66 4.44
CA ILE A 654 -19.10 18.65 5.33
C ILE A 654 -19.74 20.03 5.15
N ALA A 655 -19.98 20.46 3.91
CA ALA A 655 -20.61 21.75 3.64
C ALA A 655 -22.04 21.82 4.22
N ARG A 656 -22.80 20.72 4.19
CA ARG A 656 -24.12 20.62 4.85
C ARG A 656 -24.02 20.83 6.36
N LEU A 657 -23.06 20.16 7.00
CA LEU A 657 -22.80 20.32 8.43
C LEU A 657 -22.46 21.77 8.80
N VAL A 658 -21.50 22.37 8.08
CA VAL A 658 -21.02 23.72 8.40
C VAL A 658 -22.11 24.77 8.14
N ARG A 659 -22.87 24.63 7.04
CA ARG A 659 -24.01 25.53 6.76
C ARG A 659 -25.12 25.38 7.79
N HIS A 660 -25.44 24.16 8.22
CA HIS A 660 -26.38 23.93 9.32
C HIS A 660 -25.91 24.65 10.59
N PHE A 661 -24.64 24.48 10.96
CA PHE A 661 -24.08 25.14 12.15
C PHE A 661 -24.14 26.67 12.06
N TRP A 662 -23.73 27.24 10.92
CA TRP A 662 -23.80 28.69 10.66
C TRP A 662 -25.23 29.23 10.76
N LYS A 663 -26.21 28.52 10.18
CA LYS A 663 -27.61 28.94 10.14
C LYS A 663 -28.30 28.87 11.50
N HIS A 664 -28.08 27.79 12.25
CA HIS A 664 -28.84 27.51 13.47
C HIS A 664 -28.13 27.96 14.75
N TYR A 665 -26.80 28.09 14.72
CA TYR A 665 -25.99 28.44 15.88
C TYR A 665 -25.00 29.59 15.60
N PRO A 666 -25.42 30.71 14.97
CA PRO A 666 -24.51 31.79 14.56
C PRO A 666 -23.73 32.39 15.75
N ASN A 667 -24.37 32.52 16.92
CA ASN A 667 -23.73 33.01 18.14
C ASN A 667 -22.62 32.08 18.70
N ARG A 668 -22.46 30.87 18.15
CA ARG A 668 -21.44 29.89 18.52
C ARG A 668 -20.29 29.79 17.51
N LEU A 669 -20.36 30.50 16.38
CA LEU A 669 -19.28 30.49 15.36
C LEU A 669 -17.94 30.97 15.89
N HIS A 670 -17.94 31.81 16.93
CA HIS A 670 -16.72 32.27 17.62
C HIS A 670 -15.85 31.13 18.19
N TRP A 671 -16.37 29.89 18.31
CA TRP A 671 -15.54 28.74 18.65
C TRP A 671 -14.49 28.41 17.59
N PHE A 672 -14.70 28.85 16.34
CA PHE A 672 -13.81 28.65 15.21
C PHE A 672 -13.02 29.92 14.83
N SER A 673 -13.03 30.97 15.65
CA SER A 673 -12.30 32.22 15.40
C SER A 673 -10.98 32.33 16.18
N ALA A 674 -10.62 31.32 16.99
CA ALA A 674 -9.39 31.32 17.78
C ALA A 674 -8.25 30.62 17.03
N SER A 675 -7.09 31.28 16.94
CA SER A 675 -5.85 30.68 16.42
C SER A 675 -5.00 30.02 17.51
N GLU A 676 -5.29 30.30 18.79
CA GLU A 676 -4.53 29.81 19.93
C GLU A 676 -5.46 29.61 21.14
N ALA A 677 -5.11 28.65 22.00
CA ALA A 677 -5.78 28.40 23.26
C ALA A 677 -4.76 27.96 24.31
N VAL A 678 -4.96 28.41 25.56
CA VAL A 678 -4.11 28.05 26.68
C VAL A 678 -4.85 27.10 27.60
N PHE A 679 -4.26 25.94 27.89
CA PHE A 679 -4.76 24.97 28.86
C PHE A 679 -3.63 24.56 29.79
N ALA A 680 -3.87 24.56 31.11
CA ALA A 680 -2.88 24.16 32.11
C ALA A 680 -1.48 24.79 31.92
N ASN A 681 -1.43 26.10 31.64
CA ASN A 681 -0.21 26.89 31.34
C ASN A 681 0.57 26.46 30.09
N GLN A 682 -0.02 25.64 29.23
CA GLN A 682 0.52 25.29 27.92
C GLN A 682 -0.29 25.99 26.84
N SER A 683 0.40 26.58 25.87
CA SER A 683 -0.23 27.21 24.72
C SER A 683 -0.33 26.24 23.55
N PHE A 684 -1.50 26.18 22.92
CA PHE A 684 -1.80 25.33 21.79
C PHE A 684 -2.24 26.22 20.64
N ARG A 685 -1.50 26.16 19.53
CA ARG A 685 -1.76 26.99 18.34
C ARG A 685 -2.31 26.13 17.21
N ASN A 686 -3.33 26.64 16.53
CA ASN A 686 -3.83 26.03 15.30
C ASN A 686 -2.73 26.06 14.23
N SER A 687 -2.62 25.00 13.44
CA SER A 687 -1.68 24.93 12.32
C SER A 687 -2.03 25.85 11.14
N SER A 688 -3.26 26.38 11.07
CA SER A 688 -3.70 27.30 10.03
C SER A 688 -3.40 28.77 10.38
N ASN A 689 -3.02 29.56 9.38
CA ASN A 689 -2.77 31.01 9.48
C ASN A 689 -3.92 31.87 8.93
N LEU A 690 -4.95 31.29 8.31
CA LEU A 690 -6.01 32.04 7.62
C LEU A 690 -6.73 33.06 8.51
N LEU A 691 -6.91 32.73 9.80
CA LEU A 691 -7.49 33.65 10.79
C LEU A 691 -6.55 34.81 11.10
N ALA A 692 -5.27 34.51 11.36
CA ALA A 692 -4.26 35.52 11.70
C ALA A 692 -4.00 36.48 10.52
N ASP A 693 -4.14 36.00 9.30
CA ASP A 693 -4.00 36.78 8.07
C ASP A 693 -5.28 37.55 7.70
N GLY A 694 -6.35 37.42 8.48
CA GLY A 694 -7.63 38.07 8.22
C GLY A 694 -8.34 37.56 6.95
N ARG A 695 -7.93 36.41 6.42
CA ARG A 695 -8.51 35.79 5.22
C ARG A 695 -9.85 35.12 5.53
N ALA A 696 -10.00 34.60 6.75
CA ALA A 696 -11.22 33.98 7.24
C ALA A 696 -11.63 34.58 8.57
N ASN A 697 -12.95 34.68 8.80
CA ASN A 697 -13.51 35.01 10.11
C ASN A 697 -13.58 33.79 11.02
N PHE A 698 -13.81 32.61 10.41
CA PHE A 698 -13.91 31.33 11.10
C PHE A 698 -13.19 30.26 10.28
N SER A 699 -12.46 29.34 10.92
CA SER A 699 -11.85 28.22 10.21
C SER A 699 -11.70 26.97 11.09
N PHE A 700 -11.62 25.82 10.44
CA PHE A 700 -11.30 24.56 11.07
C PHE A 700 -10.34 23.74 10.19
N ASN A 701 -9.33 23.15 10.83
CA ASN A 701 -8.37 22.25 10.19
C ASN A 701 -8.46 20.87 10.86
N SER A 702 -8.51 19.81 10.05
CA SER A 702 -8.62 18.44 10.55
C SER A 702 -7.34 17.89 11.15
N GLY A 703 -6.18 18.53 10.96
CA GLY A 703 -4.88 17.93 11.30
C GLY A 703 -4.54 16.66 10.49
N GLY A 704 -3.33 16.13 10.69
CA GLY A 704 -2.86 14.89 10.04
C GLY A 704 -2.41 15.05 8.57
N SER A 705 -2.42 13.95 7.80
CA SER A 705 -2.23 13.93 6.34
C SER A 705 -2.90 12.66 5.77
N PRO A 706 -3.65 12.74 4.65
CA PRO A 706 -4.09 13.96 3.98
C PRO A 706 -5.05 14.77 4.88
N ARG A 707 -5.06 16.10 4.71
CA ARG A 707 -5.85 17.04 5.51
C ARG A 707 -7.13 17.47 4.78
N TRP A 708 -8.11 17.88 5.58
CA TRP A 708 -9.28 18.60 5.13
C TRP A 708 -9.63 19.72 6.11
N GLY A 709 -10.48 20.65 5.70
CA GLY A 709 -10.94 21.73 6.56
C GLY A 709 -11.89 22.68 5.85
N PHE A 710 -12.26 23.75 6.56
CA PHE A 710 -13.09 24.80 6.01
C PHE A 710 -12.66 26.19 6.51
N ALA A 711 -13.05 27.21 5.76
CA ALA A 711 -12.93 28.61 6.11
C ALA A 711 -14.21 29.36 5.73
N ILE A 712 -14.70 30.22 6.62
CA ILE A 712 -15.82 31.13 6.38
C ILE A 712 -15.30 32.55 6.36
N SER A 713 -15.71 33.32 5.34
CA SER A 713 -15.35 34.73 5.20
C SER A 713 -16.53 35.53 4.67
N ARG A 714 -16.62 36.81 5.03
CA ARG A 714 -17.62 37.73 4.48
C ARG A 714 -17.05 38.51 3.30
N ILE A 715 -17.52 38.22 2.10
CA ILE A 715 -17.03 38.78 0.84
C ILE A 715 -18.22 39.33 0.05
N GLY A 716 -18.14 40.57 -0.42
CA GLY A 716 -19.25 41.17 -1.19
C GLY A 716 -20.55 41.35 -0.39
N GLY A 717 -20.46 41.45 0.94
CA GLY A 717 -21.63 41.48 1.82
C GLY A 717 -22.32 40.12 1.98
N ARG A 718 -21.70 39.02 1.54
CA ARG A 718 -22.22 37.65 1.67
C ARG A 718 -21.25 36.80 2.46
N ASP A 719 -21.79 35.87 3.26
CA ASP A 719 -20.97 34.89 3.96
C ASP A 719 -20.73 33.70 3.03
N VAL A 720 -19.45 33.40 2.75
CA VAL A 720 -19.04 32.27 1.91
C VAL A 720 -18.29 31.23 2.70
N LEU A 721 -18.49 29.97 2.32
CA LEU A 721 -17.82 28.80 2.87
C LEU A 721 -16.89 28.19 1.81
N ALA A 722 -15.59 28.18 2.11
CA ALA A 722 -14.61 27.38 1.40
C ALA A 722 -14.36 26.07 2.16
N CYS A 723 -14.43 24.94 1.46
CA CYS A 723 -14.11 23.61 1.98
C CYS A 723 -13.04 22.96 1.08
N ALA A 724 -12.06 22.30 1.67
CA ALA A 724 -11.03 21.59 0.92
C ALA A 724 -10.64 20.27 1.59
N ALA A 725 -10.25 19.27 0.80
CA ALA A 725 -9.78 17.96 1.26
C ALA A 725 -8.66 17.40 0.37
N GLY A 726 -7.89 16.44 0.88
CA GLY A 726 -6.77 15.82 0.15
C GLY A 726 -5.45 16.60 0.24
N ALA A 727 -5.37 17.64 1.08
CA ALA A 727 -4.18 18.46 1.20
C ALA A 727 -3.01 17.70 1.85
N SER A 728 -1.79 17.87 1.32
CA SER A 728 -0.60 17.13 1.78
C SER A 728 -0.15 17.53 3.19
N GLY A 729 -0.41 18.78 3.59
CA GLY A 729 -0.05 19.36 4.88
C GLY A 729 -0.88 20.61 5.23
N ALA A 730 -0.54 21.27 6.34
CA ALA A 730 -1.29 22.43 6.84
C ALA A 730 -1.27 23.60 5.85
N PHE A 731 -0.08 23.96 5.37
CA PHE A 731 0.11 25.03 4.40
C PHE A 731 -0.67 24.78 3.10
N ASN A 732 -0.61 23.55 2.57
CA ASN A 732 -1.36 23.20 1.35
C ASN A 732 -2.88 23.31 1.54
N LEU A 733 -3.39 23.01 2.75
CA LEU A 733 -4.81 23.20 3.05
C LEU A 733 -5.18 24.68 3.05
N ASP A 734 -4.40 25.50 3.76
CA ASP A 734 -4.61 26.95 3.81
C ASP A 734 -4.53 27.57 2.41
N TYR A 735 -3.55 27.16 1.61
CA TYR A 735 -3.40 27.60 0.22
C TYR A 735 -4.67 27.30 -0.59
N ARG A 736 -5.22 26.08 -0.48
CA ARG A 736 -6.45 25.70 -1.21
C ARG A 736 -7.68 26.48 -0.74
N LEU A 737 -7.83 26.66 0.57
CA LEU A 737 -8.94 27.42 1.14
C LEU A 737 -8.86 28.90 0.74
N ASP A 738 -7.68 29.52 0.81
CA ASP A 738 -7.48 30.91 0.38
C ASP A 738 -7.75 31.09 -1.12
N GLY A 739 -7.38 30.11 -1.95
CA GLY A 739 -7.67 30.12 -3.39
C GLY A 739 -9.17 30.11 -3.70
N LEU A 740 -9.96 29.33 -2.94
CA LEU A 740 -11.42 29.34 -3.05
C LEU A 740 -12.01 30.69 -2.59
N LEU A 741 -11.49 31.28 -1.52
CA LEU A 741 -11.92 32.59 -1.04
C LEU A 741 -11.55 33.73 -2.02
N ARG A 742 -10.37 33.69 -2.65
CA ARG A 742 -9.99 34.62 -3.73
C ARG A 742 -10.92 34.47 -4.94
N ALA A 743 -11.27 33.24 -5.30
CA ALA A 743 -12.23 33.00 -6.38
C ALA A 743 -13.62 33.62 -6.07
N ALA A 744 -14.09 33.52 -4.82
CA ALA A 744 -15.34 34.18 -4.41
C ALA A 744 -15.27 35.71 -4.56
N GLN A 745 -14.13 36.32 -4.21
CA GLN A 745 -13.92 37.76 -4.37
C GLN A 745 -14.00 38.17 -5.85
N ALA A 746 -13.40 37.40 -6.75
CA ALA A 746 -13.51 37.64 -8.20
C ALA A 746 -14.94 37.46 -8.74
N THR A 747 -15.73 36.54 -8.18
CA THR A 747 -17.14 36.35 -8.57
C THR A 747 -18.02 37.53 -8.18
N PHE A 748 -17.85 38.10 -6.97
CA PHE A 748 -18.70 39.21 -6.49
C PHE A 748 -18.20 40.59 -6.91
N PHE A 749 -16.89 40.72 -7.14
CA PHE A 749 -16.23 41.93 -7.60
C PHE A 749 -15.36 41.59 -8.82
N PRO A 750 -15.96 41.39 -10.01
CA PRO A 750 -15.17 41.26 -11.22
C PRO A 750 -14.34 42.54 -11.39
N ALA A 751 -13.03 42.39 -11.55
CA ALA A 751 -12.12 43.53 -11.66
C ALA A 751 -12.56 44.44 -12.83
N THR A 752 -12.65 45.74 -12.58
CA THR A 752 -12.99 46.77 -13.58
C THR A 752 -11.76 47.28 -14.35
N ASP A 753 -10.57 46.74 -14.07
CA ASP A 753 -9.30 47.38 -14.42
C ASP A 753 -8.26 46.31 -14.79
N GLY A 754 -7.70 46.42 -15.99
CA GLY A 754 -6.67 45.53 -16.55
C GLY A 754 -5.30 45.69 -15.92
N SER A 755 -5.18 45.39 -14.62
CA SER A 755 -3.87 45.27 -13.99
C SER A 755 -3.14 44.09 -14.62
N PRO A 756 -1.93 44.27 -15.18
CA PRO A 756 -1.24 43.21 -15.89
C PRO A 756 -0.91 42.11 -14.89
N SER A 757 -1.58 40.96 -15.02
CA SER A 757 -1.05 39.71 -14.46
C SER A 757 0.30 39.51 -15.13
N GLY A 758 1.39 39.60 -14.36
CA GLY A 758 2.74 39.33 -14.87
C GLY A 758 2.77 37.93 -15.44
N GLY A 759 2.53 37.82 -16.75
CA GLY A 759 2.56 36.55 -17.46
C GLY A 759 3.96 35.96 -17.43
N PRO A 760 4.10 34.66 -17.76
CA PRO A 760 5.41 34.02 -17.82
C PRO A 760 6.36 34.85 -18.69
N VAL A 761 7.53 35.17 -18.15
CA VAL A 761 8.57 35.87 -18.90
C VAL A 761 9.12 34.89 -19.94
N MET A 762 8.85 35.17 -21.21
CA MET A 762 9.30 34.39 -22.35
C MET A 762 10.67 34.90 -22.79
N LEU A 763 11.68 34.04 -22.78
CA LEU A 763 13.01 34.34 -23.31
C LEU A 763 13.39 33.33 -24.39
N GLN A 764 14.17 33.78 -25.36
CA GLN A 764 14.70 32.94 -26.43
C GLN A 764 16.22 32.86 -26.30
N ALA A 765 16.75 31.64 -26.26
CA ALA A 765 18.19 31.37 -26.31
C ALA A 765 18.54 30.61 -27.60
N GLY A 766 19.19 31.33 -28.53
CA GLY A 766 19.82 30.76 -29.72
C GLY A 766 18.91 30.49 -30.93
N SER A 767 19.55 30.31 -32.09
CA SER A 767 18.90 29.93 -33.37
C SER A 767 18.64 28.42 -33.44
N GLU A 768 17.59 28.01 -34.18
CA GLU A 768 17.27 26.60 -34.44
C GLU A 768 18.51 25.80 -34.90
N GLY A 769 18.77 24.65 -34.27
CA GLY A 769 19.81 23.70 -34.70
C GLY A 769 21.12 23.66 -33.91
N ARG A 770 21.35 24.54 -32.92
CA ARG A 770 22.52 24.50 -32.01
C ARG A 770 22.08 24.13 -30.57
N THR A 771 22.93 23.38 -29.85
CA THR A 771 22.78 23.15 -28.40
C THR A 771 22.92 24.47 -27.64
N ALA A 772 21.88 24.90 -26.95
CA ALA A 772 21.89 26.10 -26.12
C ALA A 772 22.53 25.81 -24.75
N GLN A 773 23.36 26.73 -24.26
CA GLN A 773 24.07 26.63 -22.99
C GLN A 773 23.46 27.56 -21.95
N VAL A 774 22.81 27.00 -20.92
CA VAL A 774 22.21 27.76 -19.83
C VAL A 774 23.00 27.53 -18.55
N ASN A 775 23.66 28.56 -18.03
CA ASN A 775 24.33 28.48 -16.73
C ASN A 775 23.33 28.77 -15.60
N VAL A 776 23.38 27.94 -14.56
CA VAL A 776 22.66 28.11 -13.30
C VAL A 776 23.70 28.24 -12.20
N LEU A 777 23.76 29.44 -11.63
CA LEU A 777 24.60 29.79 -10.50
C LEU A 777 23.82 29.59 -9.20
N GLY A 778 24.50 29.02 -8.20
CA GLY A 778 23.94 28.79 -6.87
C GLY A 778 23.67 30.06 -6.08
N ASP A 779 23.67 29.91 -4.75
CA ASP A 779 23.33 30.96 -3.80
C ASP A 779 24.18 32.22 -4.06
N THR A 780 23.49 33.35 -4.30
CA THR A 780 24.08 34.61 -4.76
C THR A 780 23.64 35.78 -3.87
N TYR A 781 24.60 36.37 -3.15
CA TYR A 781 24.46 37.54 -2.29
C TYR A 781 25.79 38.30 -2.14
N PHE A 782 25.78 39.61 -2.33
CA PHE A 782 26.98 40.47 -2.28
C PHE A 782 27.52 40.71 -0.86
N GLY A 783 26.78 40.35 0.19
CA GLY A 783 27.32 40.24 1.53
C GLY A 783 27.27 41.51 2.38
N GLU A 784 26.45 42.50 2.05
CA GLU A 784 26.37 43.80 2.73
C GLU A 784 26.20 43.67 4.26
N TRP A 785 25.40 42.70 4.70
CA TRP A 785 25.24 42.35 6.12
C TRP A 785 26.55 41.89 6.78
N TYR A 786 27.36 41.10 6.07
CA TYR A 786 28.68 40.66 6.52
C TYR A 786 29.69 41.81 6.46
N SER A 787 29.69 42.60 5.38
CA SER A 787 30.54 43.77 5.21
C SER A 787 30.36 44.77 6.36
N ALA A 788 29.12 45.06 6.76
CA ALA A 788 28.83 45.93 7.91
C ALA A 788 29.39 45.37 9.25
N ARG A 789 29.46 44.05 9.40
CA ARG A 789 30.08 43.41 10.58
C ARG A 789 31.61 43.46 10.51
N ARG A 790 32.19 43.21 9.33
CA ARG A 790 33.64 43.28 9.09
C ARG A 790 34.18 44.69 9.30
N GLN A 791 33.50 45.71 8.77
CA GLN A 791 33.83 47.13 8.98
C GLN A 791 33.89 47.50 10.47
N ARG A 792 32.91 47.07 11.28
CA ARG A 792 32.92 47.31 12.74
C ARG A 792 34.10 46.67 13.47
N ARG A 793 34.72 45.65 12.86
CA ARG A 793 35.90 44.95 13.39
C ARG A 793 37.20 45.45 12.77
N GLY A 794 37.16 46.44 11.87
CA GLY A 794 38.33 46.91 11.12
C GLY A 794 38.91 45.85 10.17
N VAL A 795 38.10 44.88 9.75
CA VAL A 795 38.51 43.84 8.80
C VAL A 795 38.30 44.35 7.38
N GLU A 796 39.33 44.23 6.56
CA GLU A 796 39.28 44.57 5.13
C GLU A 796 38.20 43.73 4.42
N ASP A 797 37.47 44.33 3.49
CA ASP A 797 36.31 43.73 2.84
C ASP A 797 36.32 44.04 1.34
N GLY A 798 36.28 42.98 0.50
CA GLY A 798 36.42 43.08 -0.95
C GLY A 798 35.30 43.88 -1.62
N LEU A 799 34.07 43.79 -1.10
CA LEU A 799 32.94 44.58 -1.60
C LEU A 799 33.21 46.08 -1.42
N THR A 800 33.70 46.48 -0.24
CA THR A 800 33.97 47.90 0.07
C THR A 800 35.23 48.43 -0.61
N ARG A 801 36.22 47.57 -0.86
CA ARG A 801 37.49 47.94 -1.51
C ARG A 801 37.41 47.99 -3.03
N TYR A 802 36.74 47.01 -3.65
CA TYR A 802 36.75 46.80 -5.10
C TYR A 802 35.36 46.90 -5.75
N GLY A 803 34.30 47.01 -4.95
CA GLY A 803 32.92 47.10 -5.43
C GLY A 803 32.29 45.75 -5.77
N TYR A 804 31.00 45.77 -6.12
CA TYR A 804 30.16 44.59 -6.33
C TYR A 804 30.63 43.70 -7.50
N GLY A 805 31.22 44.30 -8.53
CA GLY A 805 31.74 43.56 -9.69
C GLY A 805 32.90 42.63 -9.36
N HIS A 806 33.63 42.88 -8.27
CA HIS A 806 34.75 42.04 -7.81
C HIS A 806 34.31 40.59 -7.62
N SER A 807 33.10 40.36 -7.12
CA SER A 807 32.65 39.02 -6.77
C SER A 807 32.36 38.10 -7.94
N PHE A 808 32.15 38.64 -9.14
CA PHE A 808 31.94 37.84 -10.35
C PHE A 808 33.22 37.63 -11.16
N ALA A 809 34.29 38.37 -10.87
CA ALA A 809 35.46 38.41 -11.75
C ALA A 809 36.13 37.04 -11.95
N GLY A 810 36.08 36.15 -10.95
CA GLY A 810 36.63 34.79 -11.05
C GLY A 810 35.78 33.81 -11.86
N LEU A 811 34.51 34.14 -12.11
CA LEU A 811 33.57 33.35 -12.93
C LEU A 811 33.25 34.01 -14.27
N GLY A 812 33.81 35.19 -14.56
CA GLY A 812 33.43 36.03 -15.70
C GLY A 812 33.53 35.32 -17.05
N GLU A 813 34.61 34.56 -17.28
CA GLU A 813 34.78 33.79 -18.53
C GLU A 813 33.70 32.71 -18.68
N MET A 814 33.39 31.97 -17.61
CA MET A 814 32.37 30.92 -17.64
C MET A 814 30.95 31.48 -17.88
N LEU A 815 30.66 32.65 -17.32
CA LEU A 815 29.38 33.33 -17.52
C LEU A 815 29.25 33.91 -18.93
N ALA A 816 30.35 34.40 -19.52
CA ALA A 816 30.37 34.92 -20.89
C ALA A 816 30.16 33.85 -21.97
N GLU A 817 30.48 32.60 -21.67
CA GLU A 817 30.24 31.45 -22.57
C GLU A 817 28.79 30.95 -22.58
N GLY A 818 27.99 31.29 -21.57
CA GLY A 818 26.59 30.89 -21.50
C GLY A 818 25.74 31.73 -22.46
N ASP A 819 24.87 31.07 -23.23
CA ASP A 819 23.85 31.78 -24.01
C ASP A 819 22.82 32.45 -23.08
N PHE A 820 22.63 31.88 -21.88
CA PHE A 820 21.75 32.40 -20.85
C PHE A 820 22.28 32.09 -19.44
N ASN A 821 22.11 33.01 -18.49
CA ASN A 821 22.64 32.88 -17.12
C ASN A 821 21.54 33.17 -16.09
N ILE A 822 21.35 32.22 -15.17
CA ILE A 822 20.38 32.27 -14.07
C ILE A 822 21.14 32.25 -12.74
N ALA A 823 20.80 33.10 -11.78
CA ALA A 823 21.36 33.07 -10.43
C ALA A 823 20.26 32.85 -9.37
N ASN A 824 20.51 31.99 -8.37
CA ASN A 824 19.67 31.99 -7.16
C ASN A 824 20.01 33.21 -6.30
N PHE A 825 19.21 34.28 -6.38
CA PHE A 825 19.50 35.53 -5.69
C PHE A 825 18.91 35.50 -4.28
N GLU A 826 19.78 35.41 -3.27
CA GLU A 826 19.45 35.05 -1.89
C GLU A 826 19.53 36.27 -0.95
N ALA A 827 18.89 37.37 -1.35
CA ALA A 827 18.72 38.57 -0.53
C ALA A 827 17.48 39.34 -0.96
N ALA A 828 16.95 40.19 -0.07
CA ALA A 828 15.96 41.19 -0.44
C ALA A 828 16.66 42.45 -0.95
N LEU A 829 16.45 42.85 -2.22
CA LEU A 829 16.93 44.14 -2.72
C LEU A 829 16.01 45.26 -2.24
N SER A 830 16.32 45.78 -1.06
CA SER A 830 15.69 46.97 -0.53
C SER A 830 16.58 47.57 0.55
N ARG A 831 16.61 48.90 0.62
CA ARG A 831 17.27 49.61 1.73
C ARG A 831 16.40 49.59 3.01
N ARG A 832 15.16 49.08 2.92
CA ARG A 832 14.23 48.94 4.04
C ARG A 832 14.65 47.79 4.96
N ARG A 833 14.19 47.85 6.20
CA ARG A 833 14.26 46.73 7.15
C ARG A 833 12.85 46.39 7.60
N ALA A 834 12.56 45.10 7.68
CA ALA A 834 11.33 44.58 8.27
C ALA A 834 11.48 44.48 9.79
N ALA A 835 11.03 45.51 10.51
CA ALA A 835 11.05 45.51 11.98
C ALA A 835 10.20 44.37 12.57
N GLU A 836 9.15 43.97 11.86
CA GLU A 836 8.25 42.87 12.20
C GLU A 836 8.91 41.48 12.13
N LEU A 837 9.98 41.32 11.37
CA LEU A 837 10.76 40.07 11.28
C LEU A 837 11.93 40.04 12.27
N ALA A 838 12.29 41.18 12.86
CA ALA A 838 13.40 41.29 13.79
C ALA A 838 13.15 40.41 15.03
N GLY A 839 14.12 39.56 15.37
CA GLY A 839 14.02 38.60 16.47
C GLY A 839 13.17 37.36 16.19
N ARG A 840 12.46 37.31 15.04
CA ARG A 840 11.71 36.13 14.58
C ARG A 840 12.49 35.30 13.57
N LYS A 841 13.18 35.96 12.65
CA LYS A 841 14.10 35.32 11.70
C LYS A 841 15.55 35.61 12.12
N PRO A 842 16.45 34.61 12.12
CA PRO A 842 17.82 34.78 12.62
C PRO A 842 18.66 35.70 11.73
N PHE A 843 18.41 35.69 10.41
CA PHE A 843 19.18 36.45 9.43
C PHE A 843 18.22 37.22 8.52
N LEU A 844 18.42 38.53 8.43
CA LEU A 844 17.74 39.45 7.53
C LEU A 844 18.78 40.02 6.57
N LEU A 845 18.81 39.47 5.36
CA LEU A 845 19.79 39.83 4.33
C LEU A 845 19.14 40.80 3.34
N THR A 846 19.61 42.05 3.40
CA THR A 846 19.16 43.13 2.51
C THR A 846 20.34 43.65 1.71
N GLY A 847 20.13 43.94 0.43
CA GLY A 847 21.15 44.51 -0.45
C GLY A 847 20.75 45.86 -1.04
N ASP A 848 21.73 46.59 -1.60
CA ASP A 848 21.46 47.84 -2.32
C ASP A 848 20.89 47.53 -3.72
N PRO A 849 19.66 47.96 -4.07
CA PRO A 849 19.04 47.62 -5.35
C PRO A 849 19.85 48.07 -6.56
N GLU A 850 20.35 49.32 -6.55
CA GLU A 850 21.03 49.93 -7.70
C GLU A 850 22.39 49.26 -7.95
N LEU A 851 23.19 49.10 -6.89
CA LEU A 851 24.53 48.53 -7.00
C LEU A 851 24.50 47.04 -7.32
N SER A 852 23.56 46.30 -6.73
CA SER A 852 23.38 44.88 -6.98
C SER A 852 22.94 44.61 -8.42
N ILE A 853 21.94 45.35 -8.92
CA ILE A 853 21.47 45.23 -10.30
C ILE A 853 22.58 45.57 -11.28
N ALA A 854 23.33 46.66 -11.05
CA ALA A 854 24.43 47.05 -11.92
C ALA A 854 25.51 45.94 -12.02
N ALA A 855 25.81 45.27 -10.91
CA ALA A 855 26.76 44.16 -10.89
C ALA A 855 26.22 42.90 -11.59
N LEU A 856 24.96 42.54 -11.35
CA LEU A 856 24.30 41.41 -12.03
C LEU A 856 24.27 41.61 -13.55
N ARG A 857 23.90 42.81 -14.03
CA ARG A 857 23.91 43.14 -15.47
C ARG A 857 25.31 43.06 -16.06
N ARG A 858 26.31 43.59 -15.37
CA ARG A 858 27.71 43.55 -15.82
C ARG A 858 28.24 42.11 -15.92
N ALA A 859 27.82 41.24 -15.02
CA ALA A 859 28.16 39.82 -15.03
C ALA A 859 27.36 39.00 -16.06
N GLY A 860 26.44 39.63 -16.79
CA GLY A 860 25.61 38.95 -17.78
C GLY A 860 24.56 38.03 -17.17
N ILE A 861 24.05 38.34 -15.97
CA ILE A 861 22.92 37.61 -15.38
C ILE A 861 21.62 38.08 -16.04
N HIS A 862 20.90 37.13 -16.63
CA HIS A 862 19.70 37.39 -17.41
C HIS A 862 18.41 37.10 -16.63
N ALA A 863 18.48 36.17 -15.66
CA ALA A 863 17.37 35.89 -14.77
C ALA A 863 17.82 35.60 -13.34
N VAL A 864 16.94 35.87 -12.38
CA VAL A 864 17.12 35.55 -10.97
C VAL A 864 16.00 34.66 -10.45
N ALA A 865 16.39 33.58 -9.78
CA ALA A 865 15.50 32.73 -9.00
C ALA A 865 15.40 33.31 -7.59
N LEU A 866 14.17 33.59 -7.14
CA LEU A 866 13.86 34.24 -5.86
C LEU A 866 13.12 33.32 -4.88
N GLY A 867 12.86 32.07 -5.28
CA GLY A 867 12.18 31.06 -4.47
C GLY A 867 13.07 30.48 -3.38
N ASN A 868 13.58 31.34 -2.50
CA ASN A 868 14.48 31.00 -1.40
C ASN A 868 14.02 31.65 -0.08
N ASN A 869 14.80 31.47 0.96
CA ASN A 869 14.53 31.93 2.33
C ASN A 869 14.91 33.40 2.60
N HIS A 870 15.33 34.19 1.59
CA HIS A 870 15.82 35.57 1.80
C HIS A 870 15.11 36.67 0.98
N ALA A 871 14.28 36.34 -0.01
CA ALA A 871 13.56 37.31 -0.84
C ALA A 871 12.56 38.25 -0.11
N VAL A 872 12.05 37.87 1.08
CA VAL A 872 11.06 38.64 1.87
C VAL A 872 11.68 39.25 3.14
N ASP A 873 13.01 39.33 3.23
CA ASP A 873 13.70 39.82 4.44
C ASP A 873 13.49 41.30 4.73
N ALA A 874 13.09 42.07 3.73
CA ALA A 874 12.64 43.45 3.85
C ALA A 874 11.10 43.59 3.93
N GLY A 875 10.39 42.48 4.21
CA GLY A 875 8.94 42.43 4.29
C GLY A 875 8.27 42.48 2.91
N LEU A 876 6.93 42.42 2.86
CA LEU A 876 6.20 42.41 1.58
C LEU A 876 6.37 43.71 0.78
N ALA A 877 6.56 44.84 1.45
CA ALA A 877 6.85 46.11 0.79
C ALA A 877 8.25 46.11 0.13
N GLY A 878 9.25 45.55 0.82
CA GLY A 878 10.59 45.39 0.26
C GLY A 878 10.64 44.35 -0.86
N LEU A 879 9.84 43.28 -0.77
CA LEU A 879 9.65 42.33 -1.87
C LEU A 879 9.11 43.05 -3.12
N ALA A 880 8.05 43.86 -2.98
CA ALA A 880 7.48 44.60 -4.10
C ALA A 880 8.49 45.56 -4.76
N GLU A 881 9.30 46.25 -3.96
CA GLU A 881 10.40 47.13 -4.42
C GLU A 881 11.46 46.33 -5.20
N MET A 882 11.88 45.17 -4.67
CA MET A 882 12.82 44.28 -5.35
C MET A 882 12.28 43.78 -6.69
N LEU A 883 11.02 43.32 -6.73
CA LEU A 883 10.39 42.83 -7.96
C LEU A 883 10.35 43.93 -9.03
N ALA A 884 9.94 45.14 -8.65
CA ALA A 884 9.94 46.29 -9.56
C ALA A 884 11.35 46.65 -10.06
N SER A 885 12.35 46.60 -9.19
CA SER A 885 13.74 46.91 -9.55
C SER A 885 14.30 45.93 -10.60
N PHE A 886 13.98 44.64 -10.48
CA PHE A 886 14.35 43.66 -11.52
C PHE A 886 13.58 43.86 -12.83
N ASP A 887 12.27 44.12 -12.75
CA ASP A 887 11.40 44.39 -13.90
C ASP A 887 11.92 45.62 -14.70
N GLU A 888 12.25 46.73 -14.02
CA GLU A 888 12.81 47.95 -14.62
C GLU A 888 14.21 47.74 -15.22
N ALA A 889 15.01 46.86 -14.61
CA ALA A 889 16.35 46.55 -15.08
C ALA A 889 16.40 45.59 -16.27
N GLY A 890 15.27 44.96 -16.62
CA GLY A 890 15.18 43.94 -17.66
C GLY A 890 15.84 42.62 -17.27
N ILE A 891 15.98 42.33 -15.98
CA ILE A 891 16.43 41.02 -15.48
C ILE A 891 15.17 40.21 -15.16
N ALA A 892 14.98 39.08 -15.82
CA ALA A 892 13.82 38.23 -15.58
C ALA A 892 13.84 37.68 -14.13
N ARG A 893 12.67 37.52 -13.52
CA ARG A 893 12.57 37.01 -12.14
C ARG A 893 11.45 35.98 -12.02
N PHE A 894 11.64 35.01 -11.15
CA PHE A 894 10.68 33.93 -10.89
C PHE A 894 10.90 33.33 -9.49
N GLY A 895 9.89 32.65 -8.95
CA GLY A 895 9.93 32.04 -7.62
C GLY A 895 9.53 32.96 -6.47
N ALA A 896 9.24 34.23 -6.73
CA ALA A 896 8.63 35.16 -5.79
C ALA A 896 7.71 36.14 -6.52
N GLY A 897 6.65 36.61 -5.85
CA GLY A 897 5.62 37.40 -6.50
C GLY A 897 4.72 38.17 -5.53
N ARG A 898 3.87 39.02 -6.10
CA ARG A 898 2.87 39.81 -5.38
C ARG A 898 1.66 38.96 -4.93
N ASP A 899 1.50 37.79 -5.52
CA ASP A 899 0.60 36.72 -5.12
C ASP A 899 1.19 35.33 -5.52
N ALA A 900 0.46 34.26 -5.23
CA ALA A 900 0.90 32.90 -5.60
C ALA A 900 0.99 32.67 -7.12
N ASP A 901 0.13 33.29 -7.93
CA ASP A 901 0.16 33.07 -9.38
C ASP A 901 1.46 33.61 -9.97
N GLU A 902 1.88 34.81 -9.54
CA GLU A 902 3.15 35.40 -9.96
C GLU A 902 4.35 34.67 -9.36
N ALA A 903 4.28 34.24 -8.10
CA ALA A 903 5.40 33.54 -7.45
C ALA A 903 5.66 32.16 -8.08
N GLU A 904 4.60 31.43 -8.41
CA GLU A 904 4.65 30.07 -8.98
C GLU A 904 4.82 30.07 -10.50
N ALA A 905 4.73 31.23 -11.16
CA ALA A 905 4.97 31.37 -12.58
C ALA A 905 6.40 30.95 -12.94
N PRO A 906 6.58 30.07 -13.94
CA PRO A 906 7.91 29.67 -14.36
C PRO A 906 8.56 30.73 -15.24
N LEU A 907 9.88 30.75 -15.26
CA LEU A 907 10.62 31.30 -16.38
C LEU A 907 10.48 30.35 -17.57
N VAL A 908 10.04 30.86 -18.72
CA VAL A 908 9.86 30.05 -19.93
C VAL A 908 10.97 30.38 -20.92
N LEU A 909 11.75 29.37 -21.27
CA LEU A 909 12.90 29.49 -22.17
C LEU A 909 12.68 28.63 -23.40
N GLN A 910 12.76 29.24 -24.59
CA GLN A 910 12.90 28.50 -25.84
C GLN A 910 14.39 28.28 -26.11
N ALA A 911 14.83 27.03 -26.12
CA ALA A 911 16.24 26.66 -26.25
C ALA A 911 16.41 25.34 -27.00
N GLY A 912 17.28 25.31 -28.01
CA GLY A 912 17.61 24.07 -28.73
C GLY A 912 16.40 23.37 -29.40
N GLY A 913 15.37 24.13 -29.81
CA GLY A 913 14.12 23.61 -30.37
C GLY A 913 13.13 23.06 -29.35
N ARG A 914 13.33 23.33 -28.04
CA ARG A 914 12.45 22.89 -26.95
C ARG A 914 11.95 24.06 -26.13
N THR A 915 10.73 23.91 -25.60
CA THR A 915 10.23 24.78 -24.53
C THR A 915 10.66 24.20 -23.18
N CYS A 916 11.41 24.98 -22.41
CA CYS A 916 11.82 24.66 -21.05
C CYS A 916 11.12 25.59 -20.05
N LYS A 917 10.58 25.05 -18.96
CA LYS A 917 9.97 25.82 -17.87
C LYS A 917 10.78 25.63 -16.59
N PHE A 918 11.34 26.73 -16.10
CA PHE A 918 12.12 26.78 -14.86
C PHE A 918 11.22 27.27 -13.74
N PHE A 919 10.98 26.42 -12.75
CA PHE A 919 10.31 26.79 -11.52
C PHE A 919 11.33 27.00 -10.42
N SER A 920 11.12 27.96 -9.53
CA SER A 920 11.94 28.17 -8.33
C SER A 920 11.03 28.22 -7.11
N ALA A 921 11.38 27.50 -6.05
CA ALA A 921 10.57 27.48 -4.84
C ALA A 921 11.35 27.03 -3.60
N TYR A 922 10.90 27.53 -2.45
CA TYR A 922 11.46 27.22 -1.14
C TYR A 922 10.69 26.06 -0.48
N TRP A 923 11.41 25.12 0.15
CA TRP A 923 10.73 24.07 0.92
C TRP A 923 9.99 24.64 2.13
N PHE A 924 8.91 23.95 2.55
CA PHE A 924 8.08 24.43 3.64
C PHE A 924 8.76 24.27 5.01
N ARG A 925 8.82 25.36 5.77
CA ARG A 925 9.22 25.42 7.18
C ARG A 925 8.10 26.07 7.98
N GLN A 926 7.67 25.41 9.06
CA GLN A 926 6.53 25.89 9.84
C GLN A 926 6.73 27.31 10.40
N TYR A 927 7.88 27.59 11.02
CA TYR A 927 8.14 28.91 11.62
C TYR A 927 8.20 30.04 10.57
N MET A 928 8.68 29.74 9.36
CA MET A 928 8.73 30.71 8.26
C MET A 928 7.32 31.15 7.85
N GLU A 929 6.36 30.24 7.86
CA GLU A 929 4.97 30.60 7.60
C GLU A 929 4.30 31.22 8.83
N HIS A 930 4.36 30.54 9.98
CA HIS A 930 3.63 30.93 11.20
C HIS A 930 4.07 32.26 11.79
N ASP A 931 5.37 32.54 11.77
CA ASP A 931 5.93 33.70 12.49
C ASP A 931 6.41 34.80 11.55
N CYS A 932 6.75 34.43 10.30
CA CYS A 932 7.31 35.34 9.30
C CYS A 932 6.41 35.59 8.07
N ARG A 933 5.32 34.82 7.86
CA ARG A 933 4.41 34.97 6.69
C ARG A 933 5.13 34.98 5.34
N TYR A 934 6.08 34.07 5.18
CA TYR A 934 7.10 34.16 4.13
C TYR A 934 6.64 33.68 2.75
N TYR A 935 5.77 32.67 2.71
CA TYR A 935 5.37 32.04 1.46
C TYR A 935 4.24 32.81 0.77
N ALA A 936 4.23 32.80 -0.56
CA ALA A 936 3.12 33.31 -1.34
C ALA A 936 1.87 32.46 -1.09
N MET A 937 0.74 33.13 -0.93
CA MET A 937 -0.60 32.55 -0.87
C MET A 937 -1.43 33.12 -2.01
N PRO A 938 -2.55 32.50 -2.40
CA PRO A 938 -3.38 33.01 -3.48
C PRO A 938 -3.69 34.50 -3.38
N ALA A 939 -3.88 35.06 -2.20
CA ALA A 939 -4.09 36.50 -2.03
C ALA A 939 -3.00 37.24 -1.22
N ARG A 940 -1.80 36.66 -1.08
CA ARG A 940 -0.68 37.26 -0.33
C ARG A 940 0.62 37.07 -1.10
N GLY A 941 1.39 38.14 -1.27
CA GLY A 941 2.74 38.06 -1.85
C GLY A 941 3.71 37.25 -1.00
N GLY A 942 4.80 36.81 -1.60
CA GLY A 942 5.84 36.02 -0.95
C GLY A 942 6.62 35.17 -1.94
N VAL A 943 7.28 34.13 -1.44
CA VAL A 943 8.01 33.15 -2.28
C VAL A 943 7.18 31.91 -2.58
N ALA A 944 7.38 31.33 -3.76
CA ALA A 944 6.76 30.06 -4.11
C ALA A 944 7.22 28.95 -3.15
N CYS A 945 6.30 28.07 -2.80
CA CYS A 945 6.51 26.99 -1.84
C CYS A 945 6.42 25.63 -2.52
N LEU A 946 7.37 24.72 -2.24
CA LEU A 946 7.31 23.35 -2.75
C LEU A 946 6.06 22.58 -2.26
N ALA A 947 5.44 23.02 -1.16
CA ALA A 947 4.20 22.45 -0.62
C ALA A 947 2.92 23.23 -1.01
N GLY A 948 3.04 24.27 -1.84
CA GLY A 948 1.95 25.12 -2.32
C GLY A 948 1.24 24.58 -3.56
N GLY A 949 0.93 25.46 -4.52
CA GLY A 949 0.33 25.12 -5.81
C GLY A 949 1.32 24.59 -6.85
N LEU A 950 2.63 24.69 -6.59
CA LEU A 950 3.68 24.31 -7.54
C LEU A 950 3.54 22.87 -8.09
N LEU A 951 3.31 21.87 -7.24
CA LEU A 951 3.14 20.49 -7.70
C LEU A 951 1.93 20.34 -8.63
N ASP A 952 0.86 21.10 -8.39
CA ASP A 952 -0.33 21.08 -9.23
C ASP A 952 -0.04 21.77 -10.57
N ALA A 953 0.76 22.85 -10.59
CA ALA A 953 1.21 23.53 -11.80
C ALA A 953 2.10 22.62 -12.67
N ILE A 954 3.07 21.91 -12.09
CA ILE A 954 3.92 20.94 -12.80
C ILE A 954 3.06 19.83 -13.43
N ARG A 955 2.13 19.27 -12.66
CA ARG A 955 1.21 18.23 -13.16
C ARG A 955 0.29 18.76 -14.27
N ALA A 956 -0.17 20.00 -14.16
CA ALA A 956 -1.00 20.63 -15.18
C ALA A 956 -0.23 20.83 -16.49
N GLU A 957 1.04 21.23 -16.40
CA GLU A 957 1.93 21.34 -17.56
C GLU A 957 2.11 19.98 -18.24
N LYS A 958 2.42 18.93 -17.48
CA LYS A 958 2.63 17.58 -18.05
C LYS A 958 1.38 16.93 -18.64
N ARG A 959 0.18 17.48 -18.40
CA ARG A 959 -1.07 17.03 -19.03
C ARG A 959 -1.36 17.70 -20.38
N GLN A 960 -0.57 18.69 -20.79
CA GLN A 960 -0.75 19.35 -22.09
C GLN A 960 -0.33 18.41 -23.24
N ALA A 961 -0.84 18.70 -24.45
CA ALA A 961 -0.56 17.88 -25.64
C ALA A 961 0.92 17.91 -26.04
N ASP A 962 1.59 19.04 -25.85
CA ASP A 962 3.04 19.22 -26.05
C ASP A 962 3.66 19.77 -24.76
N PRO A 963 4.01 18.90 -23.79
CA PRO A 963 4.46 19.33 -22.48
C PRO A 963 5.89 19.87 -22.52
N ALA A 964 6.13 21.03 -21.90
CA ALA A 964 7.49 21.56 -21.76
C ALA A 964 8.41 20.63 -20.95
N THR A 965 9.72 20.76 -21.17
CA THR A 965 10.74 20.18 -20.27
C THR A 965 10.78 20.99 -18.97
N ILE A 966 10.63 20.36 -17.82
CA ILE A 966 10.50 21.04 -16.53
C ILE A 966 11.79 20.96 -15.72
N VAL A 967 12.35 22.11 -15.36
CA VAL A 967 13.49 22.23 -14.46
C VAL A 967 13.02 22.88 -13.15
N VAL A 968 13.28 22.25 -12.01
CA VAL A 968 12.92 22.80 -10.70
C VAL A 968 14.19 23.22 -9.95
N LEU A 969 14.30 24.51 -9.65
CA LEU A 969 15.31 25.11 -8.78
C LEU A 969 14.80 25.09 -7.33
N ALA A 970 15.17 24.06 -6.58
CA ALA A 970 14.63 23.80 -5.25
C ALA A 970 15.56 24.34 -4.15
N HIS A 971 15.14 25.39 -3.45
CA HIS A 971 15.90 25.89 -2.30
C HIS A 971 15.48 25.12 -1.04
N TRP A 972 16.38 24.32 -0.47
CA TRP A 972 16.07 23.36 0.60
C TRP A 972 17.31 22.92 1.39
N GLY A 973 17.14 21.97 2.32
CA GLY A 973 18.25 21.49 3.15
C GLY A 973 18.62 22.47 4.25
N SER A 974 19.59 22.08 5.07
CA SER A 974 20.07 22.90 6.19
C SER A 974 21.51 23.33 5.92
N ASP A 975 21.88 24.53 6.37
CA ASP A 975 23.18 25.14 6.13
C ASP A 975 24.32 24.18 6.52
N PHE A 976 25.22 23.94 5.57
CA PHE A 976 26.42 23.12 5.72
C PHE A 976 26.12 21.68 6.16
N THR A 977 25.07 21.09 5.60
CA THR A 977 24.71 19.67 5.82
C THR A 977 24.51 18.95 4.49
N TRP A 978 24.88 17.67 4.47
CA TRP A 978 24.62 16.76 3.34
C TRP A 978 23.13 16.45 3.17
N THR A 979 22.77 15.82 2.05
CA THR A 979 21.37 15.55 1.67
C THR A 979 20.62 14.75 2.74
N SER A 980 19.47 15.28 3.15
CA SER A 980 18.55 14.67 4.12
C SER A 980 17.46 13.80 3.46
N ASP A 981 16.88 12.87 4.22
CA ASP A 981 15.74 12.06 3.75
C ASP A 981 14.52 12.90 3.34
N ALA A 982 14.34 14.06 3.98
CA ALA A 982 13.28 15.01 3.63
C ALA A 982 13.47 15.58 2.22
N GLN A 983 14.72 15.90 1.83
CA GLN A 983 15.04 16.33 0.47
C GLN A 983 14.78 15.20 -0.53
N ARG A 984 15.24 13.97 -0.23
CA ARG A 984 15.01 12.80 -1.11
C ARG A 984 13.53 12.46 -1.29
N LYS A 985 12.72 12.68 -0.25
CA LYS A 985 11.27 12.50 -0.32
C LYS A 985 10.63 13.56 -1.22
N LEU A 986 10.98 14.84 -1.02
CA LEU A 986 10.47 15.94 -1.86
C LEU A 986 10.91 15.80 -3.33
N ALA A 987 12.14 15.35 -3.58
CA ALA A 987 12.62 15.07 -4.92
C ALA A 987 11.76 14.01 -5.64
N ARG A 988 11.41 12.92 -4.95
CA ARG A 988 10.46 11.91 -5.47
C ARG A 988 9.08 12.49 -5.74
N GLU A 989 8.57 13.36 -4.87
CA GLU A 989 7.28 14.02 -5.07
C GLU A 989 7.29 14.97 -6.30
N LEU A 990 8.39 15.69 -6.53
CA LEU A 990 8.58 16.57 -7.69
C LEU A 990 8.75 15.77 -9.00
N VAL A 991 9.56 14.72 -9.01
CA VAL A 991 9.71 13.82 -10.16
C VAL A 991 8.37 13.15 -10.48
N GLY A 992 7.67 12.63 -9.48
CA GLY A 992 6.35 12.04 -9.65
C GLY A 992 5.26 13.04 -10.09
N ALA A 993 5.46 14.35 -9.84
CA ALA A 993 4.59 15.39 -10.38
C ALA A 993 4.90 15.73 -11.85
N GLY A 994 6.12 15.44 -12.33
CA GLY A 994 6.53 15.68 -13.71
C GLY A 994 7.82 16.48 -13.90
N ALA A 995 8.62 16.74 -12.85
CA ALA A 995 9.91 17.39 -13.02
C ALA A 995 10.88 16.51 -13.84
N ASP A 996 11.54 17.09 -14.85
CA ASP A 996 12.55 16.38 -15.66
C ASP A 996 13.96 16.51 -15.08
N VAL A 997 14.25 17.65 -14.46
CA VAL A 997 15.51 17.95 -13.79
C VAL A 997 15.22 18.71 -12.49
N ILE A 998 15.92 18.37 -11.42
CA ILE A 998 15.89 19.12 -10.17
C ILE A 998 17.32 19.58 -9.83
N ILE A 999 17.48 20.87 -9.57
CA ILE A 999 18.75 21.48 -9.15
C ILE A 999 18.49 22.19 -7.82
N GLY A 1000 19.12 21.71 -6.76
CA GLY A 1000 18.93 22.23 -5.42
C GLY A 1000 19.95 23.31 -5.03
N SER A 1001 19.61 24.16 -4.07
CA SER A 1001 20.54 25.06 -3.36
C SER A 1001 20.07 25.29 -1.91
N GLY A 1002 20.79 26.08 -1.10
CA GLY A 1002 20.44 26.39 0.29
C GLY A 1002 21.38 25.81 1.37
N PRO A 1003 22.00 24.63 1.21
CA PRO A 1003 23.02 24.17 2.16
C PRO A 1003 24.33 24.98 2.12
N HIS A 1004 24.50 25.94 1.21
CA HIS A 1004 25.73 26.71 0.98
C HIS A 1004 26.98 25.89 0.59
N MET A 1005 26.82 24.60 0.27
CA MET A 1005 27.89 23.71 -0.21
C MET A 1005 27.37 22.79 -1.32
N LEU A 1006 28.26 22.21 -2.12
CA LEU A 1006 27.88 21.17 -3.09
C LEU A 1006 27.23 19.97 -2.39
N GLY A 1007 26.32 19.30 -3.09
CA GLY A 1007 25.58 18.15 -2.57
C GLY A 1007 25.69 16.92 -3.47
N GLU A 1008 25.14 15.80 -2.97
CA GLU A 1008 24.99 14.58 -3.75
C GLU A 1008 24.10 14.79 -5.00
N PHE A 1009 24.20 13.88 -5.98
CA PHE A 1009 23.27 13.81 -7.10
C PHE A 1009 22.93 12.34 -7.44
N GLU A 1010 21.74 12.10 -7.96
CA GLU A 1010 21.26 10.75 -8.33
C GLU A 1010 20.19 10.78 -9.43
N ARG A 1011 19.84 9.61 -9.95
CA ARG A 1011 18.64 9.42 -10.78
C ARG A 1011 17.47 8.90 -9.96
N ILE A 1012 16.31 9.53 -10.10
CA ILE A 1012 15.04 9.08 -9.55
C ILE A 1012 14.09 8.89 -10.73
N ASP A 1013 13.57 7.68 -10.93
CA ASP A 1013 12.73 7.32 -12.09
C ASP A 1013 13.32 7.77 -13.44
N GLY A 1014 14.64 7.64 -13.57
CA GLY A 1014 15.39 8.04 -14.76
C GLY A 1014 15.67 9.55 -14.89
N LYS A 1015 15.20 10.40 -13.96
CA LYS A 1015 15.40 11.86 -13.98
C LYS A 1015 16.51 12.31 -13.03
N TRP A 1016 17.30 13.31 -13.42
CA TRP A 1016 18.41 13.79 -12.61
C TRP A 1016 17.97 14.72 -11.48
N VAL A 1017 18.52 14.46 -10.30
CA VAL A 1017 18.37 15.30 -9.11
C VAL A 1017 19.76 15.65 -8.59
N VAL A 1018 20.10 16.94 -8.64
CA VAL A 1018 21.29 17.50 -8.01
C VAL A 1018 20.84 18.18 -6.72
N TYR A 1019 21.20 17.64 -5.54
CA TYR A 1019 20.61 18.10 -4.28
C TYR A 1019 21.12 19.46 -3.81
N SER A 1020 22.33 19.85 -4.18
CA SER A 1020 22.84 21.19 -3.92
C SER A 1020 23.94 21.58 -4.90
N ILE A 1021 23.83 22.77 -5.48
CA ILE A 1021 24.92 23.46 -6.20
C ILE A 1021 25.67 24.45 -5.30
N GLY A 1022 25.24 24.64 -4.05
CA GLY A 1022 25.94 25.46 -3.06
C GLY A 1022 26.04 26.93 -3.42
N ASN A 1023 27.06 27.60 -2.85
CA ASN A 1023 27.32 29.02 -3.10
C ASN A 1023 27.89 29.27 -4.49
N GLY A 1024 27.29 30.22 -5.20
CA GLY A 1024 27.81 30.77 -6.44
C GLY A 1024 28.66 32.01 -6.18
N VAL A 1025 28.00 33.12 -5.87
CA VAL A 1025 28.63 34.38 -5.43
C VAL A 1025 27.99 34.81 -4.13
N PHE A 1026 28.52 34.34 -3.00
CA PHE A 1026 27.91 34.58 -1.68
C PHE A 1026 28.95 35.08 -0.68
N ASN A 1027 29.02 36.38 -0.42
CA ASN A 1027 30.13 37.02 0.31
C ASN A 1027 30.03 36.91 1.85
N SER A 1028 30.02 35.69 2.37
CA SER A 1028 30.02 35.37 3.81
C SER A 1028 31.40 35.54 4.47
N ASP A 1029 31.49 35.18 5.76
CA ASP A 1029 32.72 35.17 6.55
C ASP A 1029 33.49 33.82 6.47
N GLY A 1030 33.17 32.96 5.49
CA GLY A 1030 33.91 31.71 5.23
C GLY A 1030 33.72 30.62 6.30
N GLU A 1031 32.52 30.05 6.37
CA GLU A 1031 32.11 29.13 7.44
C GLU A 1031 32.57 27.67 7.25
N TYR A 1032 33.07 27.31 6.06
CA TYR A 1032 33.41 25.93 5.69
C TYR A 1032 34.38 25.25 6.66
N ARG A 1033 35.53 25.89 6.94
CA ARG A 1033 36.56 25.33 7.83
C ARG A 1033 36.05 25.13 9.25
N ALA A 1034 35.33 26.12 9.79
CA ALA A 1034 34.78 26.06 11.15
C ALA A 1034 33.75 24.93 11.31
N ARG A 1035 33.10 24.54 10.22
CA ARG A 1035 32.09 23.46 10.17
C ARG A 1035 32.63 22.12 9.67
N GLY A 1036 33.91 22.06 9.29
CA GLY A 1036 34.54 20.86 8.72
C GLY A 1036 33.95 20.44 7.38
N MET A 1037 33.37 21.37 6.61
CA MET A 1037 32.70 21.09 5.34
C MET A 1037 33.56 21.48 4.14
N PRO A 1038 33.40 20.79 2.98
CA PRO A 1038 34.15 21.12 1.77
C PRO A 1038 33.80 22.53 1.25
N PRO A 1039 34.79 23.35 0.85
CA PRO A 1039 34.62 24.74 0.45
C PRO A 1039 34.16 24.91 -1.01
N TYR A 1040 33.33 24.00 -1.52
CA TYR A 1040 33.01 23.93 -2.94
C TYR A 1040 31.52 24.14 -3.21
N GLY A 1041 31.23 24.79 -4.33
CA GLY A 1041 29.93 24.83 -4.98
C GLY A 1041 30.03 24.29 -6.41
N PHE A 1042 28.94 24.37 -7.17
CA PHE A 1042 28.91 24.12 -8.61
C PHE A 1042 28.34 25.33 -9.36
N LEU A 1043 28.92 25.62 -10.52
CA LEU A 1043 28.19 26.24 -11.62
C LEU A 1043 27.62 25.09 -12.47
N ALA A 1044 26.29 25.00 -12.55
CA ALA A 1044 25.62 23.98 -13.36
C ALA A 1044 25.35 24.56 -14.76
N ARG A 1045 25.87 23.93 -15.81
CA ARG A 1045 25.64 24.32 -17.21
C ARG A 1045 24.74 23.29 -17.88
N LEU A 1046 23.59 23.72 -18.36
CA LEU A 1046 22.60 22.89 -19.03
C LEU A 1046 22.78 23.01 -20.53
N GLY A 1047 23.19 21.91 -21.17
CA GLY A 1047 23.20 21.77 -22.63
C GLY A 1047 21.83 21.29 -23.10
N ILE A 1048 21.07 22.17 -23.75
CA ILE A 1048 19.70 21.91 -24.17
C ILE A 1048 19.65 21.74 -25.70
N ASP A 1049 19.20 20.57 -26.16
CA ASP A 1049 18.99 20.29 -27.58
C ASP A 1049 17.81 19.31 -27.81
N ALA A 1050 17.60 18.91 -29.07
CA ALA A 1050 16.54 17.99 -29.45
C ALA A 1050 16.58 16.62 -28.73
N ARG A 1051 17.72 16.20 -28.15
CA ARG A 1051 17.88 14.95 -27.41
C ARG A 1051 17.46 15.07 -25.93
N GLY A 1052 17.60 16.23 -25.31
CA GLY A 1052 17.24 16.44 -23.90
C GLY A 1052 18.09 17.52 -23.22
N ILE A 1053 18.32 17.35 -21.91
CA ILE A 1053 19.16 18.24 -21.10
C ILE A 1053 20.36 17.45 -20.57
N GLU A 1054 21.55 17.74 -21.08
CA GLU A 1054 22.81 17.32 -20.45
C GLU A 1054 23.20 18.35 -19.36
N ILE A 1055 23.68 17.89 -18.21
CA ILE A 1055 24.10 18.77 -17.11
C ILE A 1055 25.61 18.65 -16.91
N GLY A 1056 26.34 19.73 -17.17
CA GLY A 1056 27.74 19.88 -16.76
C GLY A 1056 27.83 20.56 -15.39
N LEU A 1057 28.28 19.84 -14.36
CA LEU A 1057 28.58 20.40 -13.05
C LEU A 1057 30.06 20.81 -12.98
N TYR A 1058 30.30 22.11 -12.94
CA TYR A 1058 31.64 22.70 -12.85
C TYR A 1058 31.92 23.11 -11.40
N PRO A 1059 32.82 22.43 -10.68
CA PRO A 1059 33.09 22.80 -9.29
C PRO A 1059 33.79 24.15 -9.20
N ILE A 1060 33.37 24.95 -8.23
CA ILE A 1060 33.96 26.25 -7.92
C ILE A 1060 34.42 26.27 -6.46
N LEU A 1061 35.56 26.91 -6.20
CA LEU A 1061 36.01 27.22 -4.85
C LEU A 1061 35.21 28.43 -4.35
N ALA A 1062 34.36 28.22 -3.35
CA ALA A 1062 33.43 29.23 -2.82
C ALA A 1062 33.83 29.80 -1.46
N ASP A 1063 34.96 29.36 -0.88
CA ASP A 1063 35.46 29.91 0.38
C ASP A 1063 36.03 31.32 0.20
N ASN A 1064 35.26 32.31 0.65
CA ASN A 1064 35.58 33.73 0.52
C ASN A 1064 36.88 34.15 1.21
N LEU A 1065 37.29 33.47 2.28
CA LEU A 1065 38.54 33.80 2.95
C LEU A 1065 39.76 33.35 2.14
N ARG A 1066 39.59 32.36 1.25
CA ARG A 1066 40.64 31.87 0.34
C ARG A 1066 40.63 32.61 -1.00
N THR A 1067 39.45 33.01 -1.45
CA THR A 1067 39.25 33.64 -2.76
C THR A 1067 39.19 35.16 -2.71
N PHE A 1068 39.21 35.75 -1.51
CA PHE A 1068 38.97 37.17 -1.29
C PHE A 1068 37.64 37.62 -1.95
N TRP A 1069 36.58 36.86 -1.68
CA TRP A 1069 35.21 37.09 -2.20
C TRP A 1069 35.07 37.03 -3.71
N GLN A 1070 35.94 36.28 -4.39
CA GLN A 1070 35.93 36.09 -5.83
C GLN A 1070 35.93 34.58 -6.15
N PRO A 1071 34.78 33.89 -6.03
CA PRO A 1071 34.66 32.48 -6.37
C PRO A 1071 35.23 32.20 -7.76
N ARG A 1072 35.88 31.04 -7.91
CA ARG A 1072 36.61 30.67 -9.12
C ARG A 1072 36.52 29.18 -9.40
N PRO A 1073 36.73 28.73 -10.65
CA PRO A 1073 36.89 27.31 -10.95
C PRO A 1073 37.97 26.67 -10.06
N VAL A 1074 37.73 25.41 -9.70
CA VAL A 1074 38.73 24.61 -8.98
C VAL A 1074 39.92 24.27 -9.87
N ASP A 1075 41.10 24.17 -9.26
CA ASP A 1075 42.26 23.59 -9.94
C ASP A 1075 42.17 22.05 -9.99
N PRO A 1076 43.05 21.34 -10.74
CA PRO A 1076 43.01 19.88 -10.84
C PRO A 1076 43.15 19.14 -9.50
N THR A 1077 43.88 19.69 -8.52
CA THR A 1077 44.05 19.08 -7.19
C THR A 1077 42.77 19.23 -6.39
N GLU A 1078 42.19 20.43 -6.40
CA GLU A 1078 40.90 20.72 -5.79
C GLU A 1078 39.77 19.87 -6.41
N PHE A 1079 39.82 19.62 -7.73
CA PHE A 1079 38.87 18.76 -8.42
C PHE A 1079 38.94 17.30 -7.97
N GLN A 1080 40.15 16.75 -7.79
CA GLN A 1080 40.31 15.39 -7.25
C GLN A 1080 39.73 15.27 -5.84
N HIS A 1081 39.86 16.33 -5.02
CA HIS A 1081 39.22 16.37 -3.71
C HIS A 1081 37.69 16.39 -3.82
N VAL A 1082 37.11 17.15 -4.76
CA VAL A 1082 35.65 17.11 -5.03
C VAL A 1082 35.18 15.70 -5.39
N LEU A 1083 35.87 15.00 -6.30
CA LEU A 1083 35.52 13.63 -6.68
C LEU A 1083 35.60 12.67 -5.49
N THR A 1084 36.65 12.78 -4.68
CA THR A 1084 36.86 11.96 -3.48
C THR A 1084 35.69 12.14 -2.51
N VAL A 1085 35.37 13.40 -2.18
CA VAL A 1085 34.27 13.73 -1.27
C VAL A 1085 32.94 13.18 -1.78
N LEU A 1086 32.60 13.36 -3.06
CA LEU A 1086 31.34 12.85 -3.62
C LEU A 1086 31.26 11.31 -3.60
N ARG A 1087 32.38 10.62 -3.89
CA ARG A 1087 32.45 9.15 -3.84
C ARG A 1087 32.28 8.61 -2.42
N GLU A 1088 32.85 9.29 -1.42
CA GLU A 1088 32.65 8.96 0.00
C GLU A 1088 31.19 9.11 0.43
N ARG A 1089 30.43 9.98 -0.25
CA ARG A 1089 28.96 10.12 -0.09
C ARG A 1089 28.15 9.07 -0.86
N GLY A 1090 28.81 8.14 -1.56
CA GLY A 1090 28.16 7.10 -2.34
C GLY A 1090 27.66 7.55 -3.73
N VAL A 1091 28.13 8.71 -4.21
CA VAL A 1091 27.79 9.18 -5.57
C VAL A 1091 28.59 8.36 -6.59
N ALA A 1092 27.88 7.72 -7.51
CA ALA A 1092 28.49 6.92 -8.58
C ALA A 1092 29.00 7.83 -9.71
N ILE A 1093 30.33 7.93 -9.85
CA ILE A 1093 31.00 8.69 -10.92
C ILE A 1093 32.01 7.77 -11.60
N SER A 1094 31.75 7.46 -12.87
CA SER A 1094 32.60 6.57 -13.69
C SER A 1094 33.93 7.24 -14.07
N ASP A 1095 35.01 6.47 -14.03
CA ASP A 1095 36.34 6.86 -14.53
C ASP A 1095 36.51 6.58 -16.04
N ALA A 1096 35.61 5.81 -16.65
CA ALA A 1096 35.65 5.46 -18.07
C ALA A 1096 34.46 6.07 -18.84
N PRO A 1097 34.66 6.58 -20.07
CA PRO A 1097 33.61 7.22 -20.87
C PRO A 1097 32.56 6.24 -21.46
N PHE A 1098 32.50 4.98 -21.00
CA PHE A 1098 31.64 3.95 -21.57
C PHE A 1098 30.43 3.63 -20.68
N GLY A 1099 29.31 4.28 -21.01
CA GLY A 1099 27.97 3.98 -20.50
C GLY A 1099 27.05 5.18 -20.76
N LYS A 1100 25.94 4.98 -21.50
CA LYS A 1100 25.05 6.10 -21.91
C LYS A 1100 24.27 6.75 -20.76
N ASP A 1101 24.22 6.11 -19.59
CA ASP A 1101 23.28 6.48 -18.53
C ASP A 1101 23.93 6.90 -17.20
N ALA A 1102 25.27 6.80 -17.07
CA ALA A 1102 25.99 7.06 -15.82
C ALA A 1102 26.65 8.45 -15.79
N ALA A 1103 26.81 9.03 -14.59
CA ALA A 1103 27.58 10.26 -14.41
C ALA A 1103 29.07 10.01 -14.65
N GLN A 1104 29.74 10.94 -15.33
CA GLN A 1104 31.13 10.83 -15.74
C GLN A 1104 31.87 12.12 -15.38
N TRP A 1105 33.20 12.10 -15.32
CA TRP A 1105 33.99 13.32 -15.20
C TRP A 1105 34.93 13.47 -16.40
N GLY A 1106 35.27 14.72 -16.73
CA GLY A 1106 36.16 15.04 -17.85
C GLY A 1106 36.54 16.51 -17.83
N THR A 1107 37.14 17.00 -18.91
CA THR A 1107 37.45 18.42 -19.12
C THR A 1107 36.64 18.98 -20.26
N ASP A 1108 36.29 20.26 -20.21
CA ASP A 1108 35.73 20.97 -21.36
C ASP A 1108 36.84 21.44 -22.33
N ASP A 1109 36.45 22.13 -23.41
CA ASP A 1109 37.35 22.62 -24.46
C ASP A 1109 38.38 23.64 -23.96
N ALA A 1110 38.09 24.30 -22.82
CA ALA A 1110 39.02 25.22 -22.16
C ALA A 1110 39.91 24.51 -21.11
N GLY A 1111 39.84 23.18 -21.02
CA GLY A 1111 40.61 22.38 -20.07
C GLY A 1111 40.09 22.41 -18.64
N ARG A 1112 38.89 22.94 -18.40
CA ARG A 1112 38.30 23.02 -17.06
C ARG A 1112 37.65 21.69 -16.68
N PRO A 1113 37.93 21.15 -15.49
CA PRO A 1113 37.36 19.88 -15.07
C PRO A 1113 35.88 20.03 -14.71
N ARG A 1114 35.07 19.03 -15.08
CA ARG A 1114 33.62 18.99 -14.86
C ARG A 1114 33.11 17.57 -14.65
N ILE A 1115 31.94 17.45 -14.04
CA ILE A 1115 31.15 16.22 -13.99
C ILE A 1115 30.01 16.35 -15.00
N VAL A 1116 29.80 15.36 -15.86
CA VAL A 1116 28.76 15.33 -16.89
C VAL A 1116 27.66 14.35 -16.47
N LEU A 1117 26.44 14.85 -16.41
CA LEU A 1117 25.22 14.06 -16.25
C LEU A 1117 24.51 13.98 -17.61
N PRO A 1118 24.51 12.80 -18.27
CA PRO A 1118 23.96 12.66 -19.62
C PRO A 1118 22.44 12.85 -19.66
N ALA A 1119 21.93 13.27 -20.83
CA ALA A 1119 20.52 13.58 -21.07
C ALA A 1119 19.51 12.46 -20.76
#